data_AF-A0A7S1QLK9-F1
#
_entry.id   AF-A0A7S1QLK9-F1
#
_cell.length_a   1.000
_cell.length_b   1.000
_cell.length_c   1.000
_cell.angle_alpha   90.00
_cell.angle_beta   90.00
_cell.angle_gamma   90.00
#
_symmetry.space_group_name_H-M   'P 1'
#
loop_
_entity.id
_entity.type
_entity.pdbx_description
1 polymer ?
#
loop_
_entity_poly.entity_id
_entity_poly.type
_entity_poly.pdbx_seq_one_letter_code
_entity_poly.pdbx_strand_id
1 'polypeptide(L)'
;ADEWGKAPGTKGVGKYWKELKEGESGLELWKTAKGDTLPVRVTHVLRAKVCSAQSYKRGVFLFNTWQQMADGQRRLRNGLLSEKLSTSEVPLTEHLHEVCQRAVILEEMQRVVEASVTLGIGTRVPEYDPTYQCPIKVEAENFVDYTTEVETSKSYSGLLTLYHLYTVEIICSGLPGFDFNTLEYEHPDEEGHRKLKYVHAWIWLEWPQIRRYLFEGSSLKERKTKGCFPDADSLRYWLSQFDLDLDQWGANGLASVQDLFKEVESEETQLELWGRDDGVPLLMRVVHVLQLKVKSSEKTMFGKFLFHTFSQGRDGRVKTVNRLMSKKLSSRQIPFDEPRFIEAAEEAVKRQLAHIMDAHFQQHPDRPIEPSEIPSSGVKVRSTEFTTHHFDIEESPSFFGMHTMYHLYCMEVECEGLPSSDFTSLDMNQTKGLQVAGWRWVCWPETLDVLHARTKVLERRDNSVRRALASQQSRFKECNGTLERLAHNVQCLEDDGIDAVNDDGECAVEEVSRVTQELREAMHELYDGTQVEISVDGFGSVANMLPPSMVSKMASDKITSDAFLEEVQLLQRRQQRRKTRFQEFQADSGSPSEASPQQGQSPGIAHPRSSIKDREDTVQFRRRARSPSWLGGRQSAILALCAIQAVAGSLMLVSRAAHGSRARSLAALLGGATGVIGGALGAAGVLL
;
A
#
# COMPACT_ATOMS: atom_id res chain seq x y z
N ALA A 1 -18.85 -27.34 28.05
CA ALA A 1 -19.02 -28.53 27.18
C ALA A 1 -20.48 -28.71 26.77
N ASP A 2 -21.44 -28.64 27.71
CA ASP A 2 -22.87 -28.86 27.40
C ASP A 2 -23.50 -27.86 26.41
N GLU A 3 -22.85 -26.73 26.17
CA GLU A 3 -23.28 -25.72 25.19
C GLU A 3 -22.72 -25.97 23.77
N TRP A 4 -21.71 -26.85 23.63
CA TRP A 4 -21.03 -27.09 22.36
C TRP A 4 -21.93 -27.83 21.38
N GLY A 5 -22.05 -27.30 20.15
CA GLY A 5 -22.88 -27.87 19.09
C GLY A 5 -24.37 -27.55 19.23
N LYS A 6 -24.78 -26.75 20.23
CA LYS A 6 -26.17 -26.29 20.40
C LYS A 6 -26.44 -24.95 19.72
N ALA A 7 -25.48 -24.03 19.78
CA ALA A 7 -25.61 -22.71 19.16
C ALA A 7 -25.15 -22.75 17.68
N PRO A 8 -25.79 -21.97 16.77
CA PRO A 8 -25.35 -21.86 15.38
C PRO A 8 -23.86 -21.50 15.28
N GLY A 9 -23.12 -22.21 14.43
CA GLY A 9 -21.68 -22.00 14.24
C GLY A 9 -20.76 -22.67 15.26
N THR A 10 -21.29 -23.27 16.33
CA THR A 10 -20.48 -24.03 17.30
C THR A 10 -20.32 -25.49 16.87
N LYS A 11 -19.19 -26.10 17.25
CA LYS A 11 -18.87 -27.51 17.00
C LYS A 11 -19.10 -28.32 18.28
N GLY A 12 -19.66 -29.52 18.13
CA GLY A 12 -19.82 -30.45 19.26
C GLY A 12 -18.51 -31.12 19.68
N VAL A 13 -18.50 -31.73 20.87
CA VAL A 13 -17.34 -32.46 21.43
C VAL A 13 -16.83 -33.53 20.48
N GLY A 14 -17.71 -34.26 19.77
CA GLY A 14 -17.31 -35.27 18.79
C GLY A 14 -16.47 -34.71 17.64
N LYS A 15 -16.73 -33.47 17.20
CA LYS A 15 -15.87 -32.79 16.21
C LYS A 15 -14.51 -32.45 16.82
N TYR A 16 -14.45 -32.01 18.07
CA TYR A 16 -13.16 -31.73 18.71
C TYR A 16 -12.31 -33.00 18.87
N TRP A 17 -12.94 -34.11 19.28
CA TRP A 17 -12.29 -35.42 19.33
C TRP A 17 -11.71 -35.82 17.97
N LYS A 18 -12.44 -35.57 16.88
CA LYS A 18 -11.96 -35.80 15.52
C LYS A 18 -10.73 -34.94 15.19
N GLU A 19 -10.76 -33.64 15.51
CA GLU A 19 -9.62 -32.74 15.32
C GLU A 19 -8.37 -33.22 16.07
N LEU A 20 -8.51 -33.71 17.31
CA LEU A 20 -7.40 -34.28 18.08
C LEU A 20 -6.87 -35.57 17.45
N LYS A 21 -7.76 -36.45 16.98
CA LYS A 21 -7.38 -37.75 16.37
C LYS A 21 -6.65 -37.56 15.04
N GLU A 22 -7.04 -36.56 14.26
CA GLU A 22 -6.45 -36.23 12.96
C GLU A 22 -5.20 -35.34 13.11
N GLY A 23 -4.84 -34.96 14.33
CA GLY A 23 -3.70 -34.08 14.60
C GLY A 23 -3.93 -32.65 14.13
N GLU A 24 -5.15 -32.25 13.77
CA GLU A 24 -5.48 -30.87 13.41
C GLU A 24 -5.41 -29.91 14.61
N SER A 25 -5.46 -30.44 15.83
CA SER A 25 -5.38 -29.64 17.05
C SER A 25 -4.75 -30.44 18.19
N GLY A 26 -4.12 -29.73 19.12
CA GLY A 26 -3.64 -30.27 20.39
C GLY A 26 -4.56 -29.85 21.55
N LEU A 27 -4.39 -30.51 22.70
CA LEU A 27 -5.00 -30.11 23.97
C LEU A 27 -3.92 -30.06 25.04
N GLU A 28 -3.67 -28.89 25.59
CA GLU A 28 -2.72 -28.64 26.66
C GLU A 28 -3.43 -28.29 27.97
N LEU A 29 -2.73 -28.48 29.09
CA LEU A 29 -3.18 -28.10 30.43
C LEU A 29 -2.22 -27.06 30.98
N TRP A 30 -2.69 -25.82 31.10
CA TRP A 30 -1.89 -24.70 31.58
C TRP A 30 -2.16 -24.44 33.05
N LYS A 31 -1.11 -24.10 33.82
CA LYS A 31 -1.26 -23.69 35.22
C LYS A 31 -1.30 -22.17 35.32
N THR A 32 -2.32 -21.63 35.97
CA THR A 32 -2.40 -20.20 36.28
C THR A 32 -1.42 -19.85 37.41
N ALA A 33 -1.14 -18.56 37.60
CA ALA A 33 -0.35 -18.07 38.74
C ALA A 33 -0.96 -18.45 40.11
N LYS A 34 -2.26 -18.76 40.15
CA LYS A 34 -2.98 -19.21 41.35
C LYS A 34 -2.92 -20.73 41.55
N GLY A 35 -2.35 -21.47 40.61
CA GLY A 35 -2.24 -22.93 40.63
C GLY A 35 -3.40 -23.66 39.94
N ASP A 36 -4.43 -22.95 39.45
CA ASP A 36 -5.55 -23.55 38.74
C ASP A 36 -5.09 -24.13 37.40
N THR A 37 -5.72 -25.23 36.96
CA THR A 37 -5.42 -25.84 35.66
C THR A 37 -6.49 -25.44 34.64
N LEU A 38 -6.06 -24.92 33.49
CA LEU A 38 -6.93 -24.50 32.39
C LEU A 38 -6.66 -25.35 31.14
N PRO A 39 -7.69 -25.97 30.52
CA PRO A 39 -7.53 -26.63 29.24
C PRO A 39 -7.38 -25.59 28.12
N VAL A 40 -6.37 -25.77 27.28
CA VAL A 40 -6.07 -24.91 26.14
C VAL A 40 -6.01 -25.77 24.87
N ARG A 41 -6.87 -25.47 23.90
CA ARG A 41 -6.80 -26.05 22.56
C ARG A 41 -5.63 -25.41 21.82
N VAL A 42 -4.77 -26.19 21.21
CA VAL A 42 -3.65 -25.68 20.40
C VAL A 42 -3.96 -25.92 18.94
N THR A 43 -3.78 -24.91 18.09
CA THR A 43 -4.01 -25.03 16.65
C THR A 43 -2.93 -24.29 15.89
N HIS A 44 -2.41 -24.93 14.84
CA HIS A 44 -1.40 -24.37 13.96
C HIS A 44 -2.07 -23.97 12.64
N VAL A 45 -1.80 -22.76 12.15
CA VAL A 45 -2.43 -22.22 10.95
C VAL A 45 -1.38 -21.52 10.10
N LEU A 46 -1.30 -21.91 8.83
CA LEU A 46 -0.57 -21.21 7.78
C LEU A 46 -1.43 -20.08 7.23
N ARG A 47 -0.83 -18.91 7.01
CA ARG A 47 -1.39 -17.77 6.31
C ARG A 47 -0.49 -17.45 5.14
N ALA A 48 -1.03 -17.52 3.92
CA ALA A 48 -0.22 -17.40 2.73
C ALA A 48 -0.51 -16.11 1.96
N LYS A 49 0.53 -15.29 1.75
CA LYS A 49 0.56 -14.24 0.74
C LYS A 49 0.93 -14.88 -0.61
N VAL A 50 -0.07 -15.33 -1.36
CA VAL A 50 0.15 -16.01 -2.65
C VAL A 50 0.34 -15.00 -3.77
N CYS A 51 1.36 -15.19 -4.62
CA CYS A 51 1.64 -14.29 -5.74
C CYS A 51 2.36 -15.01 -6.89
N SER A 52 2.51 -14.32 -8.03
CA SER A 52 3.44 -14.73 -9.08
C SER A 52 4.79 -14.01 -8.91
N ALA A 53 5.86 -14.53 -9.50
CA ALA A 53 7.18 -13.89 -9.44
C ALA A 53 7.18 -12.43 -9.92
N GLN A 54 6.33 -12.10 -10.91
CA GLN A 54 6.20 -10.72 -11.40
C GLN A 54 5.39 -9.83 -10.44
N SER A 55 4.33 -10.37 -9.84
CA SER A 55 3.50 -9.62 -8.89
C SER A 55 4.22 -9.43 -7.55
N TYR A 56 5.05 -10.38 -7.13
CA TYR A 56 5.89 -10.29 -5.94
C TYR A 56 6.79 -9.04 -5.95
N LYS A 57 7.46 -8.79 -7.08
CA LYS A 57 8.31 -7.60 -7.28
C LYS A 57 7.55 -6.27 -7.15
N ARG A 58 6.23 -6.31 -7.35
CA ARG A 58 5.33 -5.15 -7.23
C ARG A 58 4.61 -5.09 -5.87
N GLY A 59 4.83 -6.04 -4.97
CA GLY A 59 4.09 -6.15 -3.70
C GLY A 59 2.60 -6.44 -3.92
N VAL A 60 2.25 -7.18 -4.97
CA VAL A 60 0.87 -7.52 -5.34
C VAL A 60 0.61 -8.99 -5.06
N PHE A 61 -0.45 -9.28 -4.29
CA PHE A 61 -0.79 -10.60 -3.80
C PHE A 61 -2.27 -10.93 -4.06
N LEU A 62 -2.61 -12.21 -4.00
CA LEU A 62 -3.99 -12.68 -4.08
C LEU A 62 -4.73 -12.40 -2.78
N PHE A 63 -5.95 -11.90 -2.92
CA PHE A 63 -6.87 -11.65 -1.81
C PHE A 63 -8.20 -12.33 -2.06
N ASN A 64 -8.68 -13.10 -1.08
CA ASN A 64 -9.94 -13.80 -1.17
C ASN A 64 -11.08 -12.89 -0.69
N THR A 65 -11.92 -12.45 -1.63
CA THR A 65 -13.00 -11.48 -1.33
C THR A 65 -14.23 -12.18 -0.77
N TRP A 66 -14.66 -13.26 -1.41
CA TRP A 66 -15.83 -14.02 -1.01
C TRP A 66 -15.63 -15.51 -1.25
N GLN A 67 -16.38 -16.29 -0.49
CA GLN A 67 -16.53 -17.72 -0.68
C GLN A 67 -18.00 -18.06 -0.91
N GLN A 68 -18.25 -19.00 -1.80
CA GLN A 68 -19.58 -19.54 -2.05
C GLN A 68 -19.59 -21.04 -1.73
N MET A 69 -20.59 -21.46 -0.97
CA MET A 69 -20.82 -22.88 -0.64
C MET A 69 -21.49 -23.60 -1.80
N ALA A 70 -21.46 -24.93 -1.80
CA ALA A 70 -22.08 -25.74 -2.84
C ALA A 70 -23.60 -25.54 -2.98
N ASP A 71 -24.27 -25.05 -1.92
CA ASP A 71 -25.69 -24.70 -1.92
C ASP A 71 -25.99 -23.32 -2.55
N GLY A 72 -24.95 -22.62 -3.02
CA GLY A 72 -25.04 -21.29 -3.62
C GLY A 72 -25.01 -20.13 -2.62
N GLN A 73 -25.02 -20.37 -1.31
CA GLN A 73 -24.90 -19.30 -0.32
C GLN A 73 -23.50 -18.68 -0.37
N ARG A 74 -23.43 -17.35 -0.37
CA ARG A 74 -22.17 -16.59 -0.39
C ARG A 74 -21.92 -15.92 0.95
N ARG A 75 -20.67 -15.97 1.39
CA ARG A 75 -20.13 -15.20 2.51
C ARG A 75 -18.97 -14.32 2.06
N LEU A 76 -18.84 -13.15 2.67
CA LEU A 76 -17.60 -12.37 2.58
C LEU A 76 -16.51 -13.12 3.36
N ARG A 77 -15.31 -13.22 2.79
CA ARG A 77 -14.15 -13.78 3.47
C ARG A 77 -13.18 -12.67 3.85
N ASN A 78 -12.80 -11.84 2.87
CA ASN A 78 -11.84 -10.75 3.01
C ASN A 78 -10.57 -11.20 3.75
N GLY A 79 -9.92 -12.25 3.24
CA GLY A 79 -8.78 -12.88 3.90
C GLY A 79 -7.70 -13.34 2.92
N LEU A 80 -6.54 -13.65 3.48
CA LEU A 80 -5.50 -14.41 2.79
C LEU A 80 -5.91 -15.89 2.66
N LEU A 81 -5.14 -16.65 1.88
CA LEU A 81 -5.22 -18.11 1.93
C LEU A 81 -4.82 -18.55 3.34
N SER A 82 -5.62 -19.44 3.93
CA SER A 82 -5.43 -19.85 5.32
C SER A 82 -5.64 -21.36 5.45
N GLU A 83 -4.61 -22.08 5.87
CA GLU A 83 -4.65 -23.53 5.94
C GLU A 83 -4.34 -24.01 7.36
N LYS A 84 -5.11 -24.97 7.85
CA LYS A 84 -4.84 -25.57 9.16
C LYS A 84 -3.72 -26.60 9.02
N LEU A 85 -2.77 -26.58 9.94
CA LEU A 85 -1.65 -27.51 9.95
C LEU A 85 -1.92 -28.68 10.90
N SER A 86 -1.41 -29.85 10.52
CA SER A 86 -1.31 -31.00 11.41
C SER A 86 -0.18 -30.78 12.41
N THR A 87 -0.34 -31.31 13.63
CA THR A 87 0.72 -31.34 14.64
C THR A 87 1.96 -32.12 14.19
N SER A 88 1.80 -33.02 13.22
CA SER A 88 2.92 -33.73 12.59
C SER A 88 3.74 -32.89 11.60
N GLU A 89 3.21 -31.74 11.17
CA GLU A 89 3.88 -30.80 10.25
C GLU A 89 4.67 -29.71 11.01
N VAL A 90 4.85 -29.86 12.33
CA VAL A 90 5.53 -28.90 13.21
C VAL A 90 6.85 -29.52 13.70
N PRO A 91 8.01 -28.85 13.53
CA PRO A 91 8.19 -27.45 13.11
C PRO A 91 7.96 -27.23 11.61
N LEU A 92 7.21 -26.17 11.27
CA LEU A 92 6.79 -25.88 9.89
C LEU A 92 7.96 -25.73 8.92
N THR A 93 9.12 -25.27 9.39
CA THR A 93 10.32 -25.09 8.56
C THR A 93 10.81 -26.38 7.89
N GLU A 94 10.53 -27.55 8.47
CA GLU A 94 10.92 -28.85 7.92
C GLU A 94 9.94 -29.34 6.84
N HIS A 95 8.72 -28.82 6.83
CA HIS A 95 7.61 -29.24 5.96
C HIS A 95 7.10 -28.12 5.05
N LEU A 96 7.79 -26.98 5.02
CA LEU A 96 7.27 -25.72 4.48
C LEU A 96 6.80 -25.85 3.03
N HIS A 97 7.62 -26.44 2.16
CA HIS A 97 7.29 -26.59 0.74
C HIS A 97 6.08 -27.49 0.51
N GLU A 98 6.03 -28.66 1.17
CA GLU A 98 4.92 -29.62 1.06
C GLU A 98 3.60 -29.01 1.55
N VAL A 99 3.64 -28.34 2.70
CA VAL A 99 2.50 -27.62 3.26
C VAL A 99 2.02 -26.51 2.32
N CYS A 100 2.94 -25.74 1.72
CA CYS A 100 2.59 -24.70 0.75
C CYS A 100 1.95 -25.29 -0.52
N GLN A 101 2.49 -26.38 -1.05
CA GLN A 101 1.91 -27.09 -2.19
C GLN A 101 0.51 -27.62 -1.87
N ARG A 102 0.33 -28.23 -0.70
CA ARG A 102 -0.97 -28.74 -0.23
C ARG A 102 -1.99 -27.61 -0.11
N ALA A 103 -1.65 -26.55 0.62
CA ALA A 103 -2.52 -25.41 0.88
C ALA A 103 -3.01 -24.74 -0.41
N VAL A 104 -2.11 -24.57 -1.40
CA VAL A 104 -2.45 -23.96 -2.69
C VAL A 104 -3.14 -24.96 -3.61
N ILE A 105 -2.50 -26.08 -3.94
CA ILE A 105 -2.89 -26.92 -5.08
C ILE A 105 -3.85 -28.04 -4.67
N LEU A 106 -3.76 -28.54 -3.43
CA LEU A 106 -4.58 -29.66 -2.96
C LEU A 106 -5.78 -29.23 -2.14
N GLU A 107 -5.85 -27.98 -1.68
CA GLU A 107 -6.99 -27.46 -0.91
C GLU A 107 -7.64 -26.28 -1.65
N GLU A 108 -7.25 -25.04 -1.38
CA GLU A 108 -8.05 -23.87 -1.80
C GLU A 108 -8.06 -23.58 -3.31
N MET A 109 -7.06 -24.04 -4.07
CA MET A 109 -6.89 -23.75 -5.50
C MET A 109 -6.79 -25.00 -6.37
N GLN A 110 -7.47 -26.09 -5.99
CA GLN A 110 -7.49 -27.36 -6.74
C GLN A 110 -7.86 -27.21 -8.22
N ARG A 111 -8.80 -26.31 -8.55
CA ARG A 111 -9.18 -26.03 -9.94
C ARG A 111 -9.42 -24.55 -10.19
N VAL A 112 -8.72 -24.00 -11.18
CA VAL A 112 -8.87 -22.61 -11.63
C VAL A 112 -10.03 -22.51 -12.63
N VAL A 113 -10.90 -21.53 -12.41
CA VAL A 113 -12.03 -21.20 -13.30
C VAL A 113 -12.15 -19.70 -13.50
N GLU A 114 -12.94 -19.28 -14.49
CA GLU A 114 -13.17 -17.85 -14.76
C GLU A 114 -13.85 -17.14 -13.58
N ALA A 115 -13.54 -15.86 -13.38
CA ALA A 115 -14.15 -15.04 -12.31
C ALA A 115 -15.68 -14.92 -12.42
N SER A 116 -16.24 -15.16 -13.61
CA SER A 116 -17.67 -15.15 -13.88
C SER A 116 -18.40 -16.36 -13.27
N VAL A 117 -17.69 -17.43 -12.92
CA VAL A 117 -18.28 -18.68 -12.39
C VAL A 117 -18.85 -18.42 -11.01
N THR A 118 -20.17 -18.53 -10.90
CA THR A 118 -20.92 -18.47 -9.63
C THR A 118 -22.01 -19.52 -9.65
N LEU A 119 -22.31 -20.10 -8.50
CA LEU A 119 -23.38 -21.10 -8.35
C LEU A 119 -24.71 -20.36 -8.16
N GLY A 120 -25.57 -20.37 -9.16
CA GLY A 120 -26.96 -19.94 -8.99
C GLY A 120 -27.75 -20.98 -8.19
N ILE A 121 -28.86 -20.56 -7.57
CA ILE A 121 -29.78 -21.47 -6.88
C ILE A 121 -30.32 -22.49 -7.89
N GLY A 122 -30.08 -23.78 -7.65
CA GLY A 122 -30.52 -24.88 -8.53
C GLY A 122 -29.61 -25.17 -9.74
N THR A 123 -28.47 -24.48 -9.87
CA THR A 123 -27.50 -24.80 -10.93
C THR A 123 -26.75 -26.09 -10.59
N ARG A 124 -26.42 -26.90 -11.61
CA ARG A 124 -25.59 -28.09 -11.41
C ARG A 124 -24.21 -27.66 -10.89
N VAL A 125 -23.83 -28.21 -9.75
CA VAL A 125 -22.52 -27.98 -9.13
C VAL A 125 -21.44 -28.60 -10.02
N PRO A 126 -20.31 -27.90 -10.30
CA PRO A 126 -19.20 -28.48 -11.03
C PRO A 126 -18.69 -29.75 -10.35
N GLU A 127 -18.67 -30.85 -11.09
CA GLU A 127 -18.16 -32.13 -10.59
C GLU A 127 -16.63 -32.11 -10.49
N TYR A 128 -16.09 -32.91 -9.58
CA TYR A 128 -14.66 -33.12 -9.47
C TYR A 128 -14.17 -33.86 -10.72
N ASP A 129 -13.17 -33.28 -11.38
CA ASP A 129 -12.55 -33.86 -12.57
C ASP A 129 -11.17 -34.40 -12.18
N PRO A 130 -11.00 -35.73 -12.04
CA PRO A 130 -9.71 -36.32 -11.67
C PRO A 130 -8.65 -36.18 -12.77
N THR A 131 -9.05 -35.84 -13.99
CA THR A 131 -8.13 -35.65 -15.12
C THR A 131 -7.63 -34.21 -15.23
N TYR A 132 -8.22 -33.28 -14.49
CA TYR A 132 -7.80 -31.89 -14.47
C TYR A 132 -6.41 -31.75 -13.87
N GLN A 133 -5.50 -31.14 -14.62
CA GLN A 133 -4.17 -30.79 -14.15
C GLN A 133 -4.18 -29.32 -13.72
N CYS A 134 -3.99 -29.06 -12.43
CA CYS A 134 -3.90 -27.69 -11.93
C CYS A 134 -2.67 -27.00 -12.55
N PRO A 135 -2.85 -25.85 -13.24
CA PRO A 135 -1.74 -25.16 -13.87
C PRO A 135 -0.80 -24.49 -12.86
N ILE A 136 -1.27 -24.28 -11.62
CA ILE A 136 -0.55 -23.59 -10.57
C ILE A 136 0.54 -24.52 -10.00
N LYS A 137 1.76 -23.99 -9.89
CA LYS A 137 2.88 -24.68 -9.22
C LYS A 137 3.53 -23.74 -8.22
N VAL A 138 3.89 -24.25 -7.05
CA VAL A 138 4.68 -23.51 -6.06
C VAL A 138 6.14 -23.57 -6.50
N GLU A 139 6.73 -22.40 -6.76
CA GLU A 139 8.11 -22.27 -7.24
C GLU A 139 9.07 -21.90 -6.12
N ALA A 140 8.61 -21.11 -5.16
CA ALA A 140 9.38 -20.70 -4.00
C ALA A 140 8.47 -20.27 -2.85
N GLU A 141 9.02 -20.27 -1.64
CA GLU A 141 8.35 -19.89 -0.42
C GLU A 141 9.30 -19.14 0.50
N ASN A 142 8.80 -18.07 1.11
CA ASN A 142 9.55 -17.30 2.10
C ASN A 142 8.76 -17.26 3.40
N PHE A 143 9.35 -17.81 4.46
CA PHE A 143 8.79 -17.66 5.81
C PHE A 143 8.93 -16.20 6.25
N VAL A 144 7.80 -15.56 6.55
CA VAL A 144 7.77 -14.13 6.88
C VAL A 144 7.75 -13.92 8.38
N ASP A 145 6.81 -14.57 9.07
CA ASP A 145 6.55 -14.28 10.48
C ASP A 145 5.86 -15.46 11.18
N TYR A 146 6.01 -15.52 12.49
CA TYR A 146 5.32 -16.44 13.37
C TYR A 146 4.81 -15.70 14.61
N THR A 147 3.49 -15.73 14.77
CA THR A 147 2.81 -15.10 15.90
C THR A 147 1.96 -16.11 16.66
N THR A 148 1.84 -15.91 17.97
CA THR A 148 0.97 -16.70 18.83
C THR A 148 -0.15 -15.85 19.39
N GLU A 149 -1.38 -16.36 19.35
CA GLU A 149 -2.55 -15.67 19.89
C GLU A 149 -3.36 -16.59 20.80
N VAL A 150 -3.83 -16.09 21.94
CA VAL A 150 -4.68 -16.86 22.86
C VAL A 150 -6.04 -16.22 22.97
N GLU A 151 -7.09 -16.94 22.55
CA GLU A 151 -8.46 -16.43 22.53
C GLU A 151 -9.48 -17.49 22.94
N THR A 152 -10.68 -17.07 23.33
CA THR A 152 -11.80 -18.00 23.51
C THR A 152 -12.27 -18.52 22.15
N SER A 153 -12.36 -19.84 22.00
CA SER A 153 -12.77 -20.48 20.75
C SER A 153 -14.21 -20.14 20.37
N LYS A 154 -14.42 -19.67 19.14
CA LYS A 154 -15.77 -19.52 18.55
C LYS A 154 -16.43 -20.86 18.24
N SER A 155 -15.63 -21.86 17.86
CA SER A 155 -16.13 -23.21 17.61
C SER A 155 -16.46 -23.95 18.91
N TYR A 156 -15.73 -23.67 19.98
CA TYR A 156 -15.82 -24.36 21.26
C TYR A 156 -15.99 -23.36 22.41
N SER A 157 -17.16 -22.75 22.53
CA SER A 157 -17.44 -21.67 23.49
C SER A 157 -16.92 -21.99 24.89
N GLY A 158 -16.15 -21.06 25.47
CA GLY A 158 -15.54 -21.19 26.80
C GLY A 158 -14.21 -21.96 26.84
N LEU A 159 -13.75 -22.56 25.73
CA LEU A 159 -12.42 -23.17 25.64
C LEU A 159 -11.40 -22.13 25.15
N LEU A 160 -10.30 -21.95 25.87
CA LEU A 160 -9.17 -21.16 25.37
C LEU A 160 -8.51 -21.89 24.20
N THR A 161 -8.15 -21.14 23.16
CA THR A 161 -7.41 -21.62 22.01
C THR A 161 -6.14 -20.81 21.86
N LEU A 162 -5.00 -21.49 21.89
CA LEU A 162 -3.71 -20.97 21.43
C LEU A 162 -3.57 -21.24 19.93
N TYR A 163 -3.54 -20.18 19.15
CA TYR A 163 -3.22 -20.21 17.74
C TYR A 163 -1.74 -19.95 17.53
N HIS A 164 -1.07 -20.87 16.83
CA HIS A 164 0.23 -20.67 16.22
C HIS A 164 0.03 -20.27 14.77
N LEU A 165 0.36 -19.05 14.41
CA LEU A 165 0.03 -18.44 13.12
C LEU A 165 1.31 -18.18 12.34
N TYR A 166 1.50 -18.90 11.25
CA TYR A 166 2.70 -18.83 10.42
C TYR A 166 2.37 -18.06 9.14
N THR A 167 3.04 -16.94 8.89
CA THR A 167 2.88 -16.15 7.67
C THR A 167 3.96 -16.53 6.67
N VAL A 168 3.55 -16.90 5.46
CA VAL A 168 4.46 -17.32 4.40
C VAL A 168 4.09 -16.60 3.10
N GLU A 169 5.09 -16.16 2.36
CA GLU A 169 4.94 -15.68 0.99
C GLU A 169 5.14 -16.86 0.04
N ILE A 170 4.10 -17.20 -0.73
CA ILE A 170 4.15 -18.33 -1.66
C ILE A 170 4.19 -17.76 -3.08
N ILE A 171 5.27 -18.08 -3.79
CA ILE A 171 5.50 -17.63 -5.17
C ILE A 171 5.14 -18.79 -6.09
N CYS A 172 4.14 -18.59 -6.93
CA CYS A 172 3.64 -19.61 -7.84
C CYS A 172 3.84 -19.23 -9.32
N SER A 173 4.01 -20.25 -10.16
CA SER A 173 3.78 -20.16 -11.61
C SER A 173 2.36 -20.61 -11.96
N GLY A 174 1.92 -20.34 -13.19
CA GLY A 174 0.60 -20.76 -13.68
C GLY A 174 -0.61 -19.99 -13.13
N LEU A 175 -0.40 -19.00 -12.26
CA LEU A 175 -1.47 -18.11 -11.77
C LEU A 175 -1.99 -17.19 -12.90
N PRO A 176 -3.32 -17.01 -13.04
CA PRO A 176 -3.89 -16.05 -13.97
C PRO A 176 -3.45 -14.60 -13.69
N GLY A 177 -3.13 -13.84 -14.74
CA GLY A 177 -2.77 -12.41 -14.63
C GLY A 177 -3.93 -11.45 -14.39
N PHE A 178 -5.15 -11.97 -14.22
CA PHE A 178 -6.40 -11.25 -13.99
C PHE A 178 -7.16 -11.92 -12.82
N ASP A 179 -8.24 -11.31 -12.34
CA ASP A 179 -9.05 -11.86 -11.25
C ASP A 179 -9.72 -13.18 -11.67
N PHE A 180 -9.82 -14.15 -10.77
CA PHE A 180 -10.30 -15.50 -11.09
C PHE A 180 -10.94 -16.17 -9.88
N ASN A 181 -11.61 -17.30 -10.12
CA ASN A 181 -12.16 -18.11 -9.05
C ASN A 181 -11.45 -19.47 -9.00
N THR A 182 -11.49 -20.13 -7.85
CA THR A 182 -11.07 -21.53 -7.70
C THR A 182 -12.14 -22.38 -7.06
N LEU A 183 -12.10 -23.68 -7.35
CA LEU A 183 -12.97 -24.69 -6.77
C LEU A 183 -12.17 -25.52 -5.78
N GLU A 184 -12.67 -25.66 -4.57
CA GLU A 184 -12.19 -26.55 -3.50
C GLU A 184 -13.22 -27.67 -3.31
N TYR A 185 -12.74 -28.91 -3.25
CA TYR A 185 -13.53 -30.12 -3.10
C TYR A 185 -13.17 -30.84 -1.79
N GLU A 186 -14.14 -31.52 -1.19
CA GLU A 186 -13.94 -32.34 -0.01
C GLU A 186 -12.97 -33.51 -0.27
N HIS A 187 -12.41 -34.08 0.80
CA HIS A 187 -11.69 -35.35 0.73
C HIS A 187 -12.57 -36.44 0.11
N PRO A 188 -11.98 -37.39 -0.62
CA PRO A 188 -12.73 -38.48 -1.23
C PRO A 188 -13.52 -39.26 -0.17
N ASP A 189 -14.79 -39.56 -0.48
CA ASP A 189 -15.59 -40.50 0.30
C ASP A 189 -15.12 -41.95 0.09
N GLU A 190 -15.81 -42.91 0.70
CA GLU A 190 -15.48 -44.34 0.59
C GLU A 190 -15.52 -44.83 -0.86
N GLU A 191 -16.32 -44.20 -1.72
CA GLU A 191 -16.40 -44.49 -3.15
C GLU A 191 -15.42 -43.66 -4.00
N GLY A 192 -14.63 -42.77 -3.39
CA GLY A 192 -13.67 -41.91 -4.07
C GLY A 192 -14.26 -40.65 -4.71
N HIS A 193 -15.55 -40.38 -4.51
CA HIS A 193 -16.18 -39.16 -5.01
C HIS A 193 -15.79 -37.96 -4.13
N ARG A 194 -15.67 -36.79 -4.76
CA ARG A 194 -15.40 -35.53 -4.08
C ARG A 194 -16.50 -34.53 -4.38
N LYS A 195 -17.15 -34.05 -3.32
CA LYS A 195 -18.17 -33.00 -3.42
C LYS A 195 -17.50 -31.64 -3.44
N LEU A 196 -18.04 -30.70 -4.22
CA LEU A 196 -17.58 -29.32 -4.13
C LEU A 196 -17.84 -28.81 -2.73
N LYS A 197 -16.81 -28.24 -2.12
CA LYS A 197 -16.85 -27.62 -0.80
C LYS A 197 -17.09 -26.12 -0.96
N TYR A 198 -16.21 -25.44 -1.70
CA TYR A 198 -16.25 -23.99 -1.86
C TYR A 198 -15.85 -23.52 -3.27
N VAL A 199 -16.40 -22.35 -3.65
CA VAL A 199 -15.86 -21.49 -4.72
C VAL A 199 -15.19 -20.29 -4.06
N HIS A 200 -13.93 -20.03 -4.37
CA HIS A 200 -13.13 -18.94 -3.81
C HIS A 200 -12.94 -17.87 -4.88
N ALA A 201 -13.11 -16.60 -4.52
CA ALA A 201 -12.90 -15.51 -5.46
C ALA A 201 -11.67 -14.67 -5.13
N TRP A 202 -10.74 -14.68 -6.07
CA TRP A 202 -9.42 -14.09 -5.91
C TRP A 202 -9.27 -12.85 -6.77
N ILE A 203 -8.81 -11.78 -6.12
CA ILE A 203 -8.43 -10.55 -6.80
C ILE A 203 -6.96 -10.22 -6.50
N TRP A 204 -6.33 -9.50 -7.42
CA TRP A 204 -4.96 -9.02 -7.22
C TRP A 204 -4.98 -7.64 -6.55
N LEU A 205 -4.34 -7.51 -5.39
CA LEU A 205 -4.24 -6.26 -4.65
C LEU A 205 -2.81 -5.99 -4.20
N GLU A 206 -2.45 -4.71 -4.12
CA GLU A 206 -1.22 -4.28 -3.44
C GLU A 206 -1.34 -4.57 -1.94
N TRP A 207 -0.24 -4.95 -1.29
CA TRP A 207 -0.24 -5.28 0.14
C TRP A 207 -0.85 -4.20 1.07
N PRO A 208 -0.63 -2.89 0.86
CA PRO A 208 -1.31 -1.84 1.63
C PRO A 208 -2.85 -1.90 1.50
N GLN A 209 -3.37 -2.25 0.32
CA GLN A 209 -4.82 -2.40 0.11
C GLN A 209 -5.38 -3.61 0.85
N ILE A 210 -4.65 -4.74 0.83
CA ILE A 210 -5.03 -5.94 1.60
C ILE A 210 -5.07 -5.64 3.10
N ARG A 211 -4.05 -4.97 3.64
CA ARG A 211 -3.99 -4.60 5.07
C ARG A 211 -5.17 -3.73 5.49
N ARG A 212 -5.64 -2.82 4.61
CA ARG A 212 -6.87 -2.04 4.84
C ARG A 212 -8.12 -2.93 4.94
N TYR A 213 -8.31 -3.90 4.03
CA TYR A 213 -9.45 -4.82 4.10
C TYR A 213 -9.40 -5.72 5.33
N LEU A 214 -8.20 -6.18 5.71
CA LEU A 214 -8.02 -6.96 6.93
C LEU A 214 -8.39 -6.12 8.17
N PHE A 215 -8.08 -4.82 8.16
CA PHE A 215 -8.43 -3.91 9.24
C PHE A 215 -9.94 -3.78 9.46
N GLU A 216 -10.76 -3.69 8.41
CA GLU A 216 -12.22 -3.46 8.51
C GLU A 216 -12.99 -4.55 9.29
N GLY A 217 -12.41 -5.75 9.46
CA GLY A 217 -12.97 -6.80 10.32
C GLY A 217 -12.10 -7.17 11.52
N SER A 218 -11.09 -6.36 11.82
CA SER A 218 -10.21 -6.56 12.95
C SER A 218 -10.80 -5.95 14.22
N SER A 219 -10.35 -6.47 15.37
CA SER A 219 -10.67 -5.97 16.69
C SER A 219 -9.39 -5.56 17.41
N LEU A 220 -9.46 -4.50 18.21
CA LEU A 220 -8.34 -4.07 19.03
C LEU A 220 -8.00 -5.17 20.04
N LYS A 221 -6.77 -5.68 20.00
CA LYS A 221 -6.26 -6.71 20.91
C LYS A 221 -5.44 -6.11 22.04
N GLU A 222 -4.52 -5.22 21.68
CA GLU A 222 -3.61 -4.60 22.63
C GLU A 222 -3.41 -3.12 22.28
N ARG A 223 -3.24 -2.29 23.32
CA ARG A 223 -2.87 -0.88 23.19
C ARG A 223 -1.64 -0.60 24.06
N LYS A 224 -0.62 -0.02 23.45
CA LYS A 224 0.58 0.49 24.12
C LYS A 224 0.55 2.02 24.12
N THR A 225 0.65 2.59 25.31
CA THR A 225 0.67 4.03 25.57
C THR A 225 1.95 4.42 26.29
N LYS A 226 2.07 5.69 26.67
CA LYS A 226 3.12 6.18 27.57
C LYS A 226 3.33 5.25 28.77
N GLY A 227 4.59 4.96 29.08
CA GLY A 227 5.01 4.13 30.20
C GLY A 227 4.87 2.62 29.95
N CYS A 228 4.39 2.18 28.78
CA CYS A 228 4.34 0.76 28.44
C CYS A 228 5.73 0.17 28.12
N PHE A 229 6.71 1.01 27.80
CA PHE A 229 8.07 0.60 27.50
C PHE A 229 9.04 1.37 28.41
N PRO A 230 10.00 0.69 29.07
CA PRO A 230 10.98 1.38 29.91
C PRO A 230 11.98 2.21 29.09
N ASP A 231 12.30 1.78 27.87
CA ASP A 231 13.25 2.42 26.96
C ASP A 231 12.95 2.08 25.49
N ALA A 232 13.69 2.71 24.57
CA ALA A 232 13.54 2.50 23.13
C ALA A 232 13.95 1.08 22.68
N ASP A 233 14.88 0.42 23.38
CA ASP A 233 15.32 -0.94 23.06
C ASP A 233 14.22 -1.96 23.36
N SER A 234 13.48 -1.76 24.44
CA SER A 234 12.31 -2.57 24.78
C SER A 234 11.18 -2.41 23.77
N LEU A 235 10.98 -1.18 23.25
CA LEU A 235 10.08 -0.95 22.12
C LEU A 235 10.59 -1.66 20.86
N ARG A 236 11.88 -1.57 20.53
CA ARG A 236 12.49 -2.26 19.38
C ARG A 236 12.28 -3.77 19.46
N TYR A 237 12.50 -4.36 20.64
CA TYR A 237 12.28 -5.79 20.87
C TYR A 237 10.82 -6.18 20.60
N TRP A 238 9.86 -5.42 21.13
CA TRP A 238 8.45 -5.67 20.85
C TRP A 238 8.10 -5.51 19.36
N LEU A 239 8.63 -4.48 18.69
CA LEU A 239 8.41 -4.26 17.26
C LEU A 239 9.03 -5.35 16.37
N SER A 240 10.12 -5.98 16.80
CA SER A 240 10.81 -7.05 16.05
C SER A 240 9.99 -8.35 15.92
N GLN A 241 8.88 -8.44 16.64
CA GLN A 241 7.93 -9.55 16.55
C GLN A 241 6.97 -9.40 15.36
N PHE A 242 7.08 -8.33 14.58
CA PHE A 242 6.24 -8.05 13.41
C PHE A 242 7.11 -7.92 12.15
N ASP A 243 6.48 -8.08 10.99
CA ASP A 243 7.08 -7.90 9.65
C ASP A 243 7.44 -6.42 9.37
N LEU A 244 8.45 -5.90 10.09
CA LEU A 244 8.99 -4.54 9.99
C LEU A 244 10.50 -4.58 9.79
N ASP A 245 10.99 -3.87 8.78
CA ASP A 245 12.42 -3.64 8.57
C ASP A 245 12.91 -2.48 9.45
N LEU A 246 13.18 -2.79 10.72
CA LEU A 246 13.63 -1.82 11.74
C LEU A 246 15.05 -1.31 11.51
N ASP A 247 15.81 -1.89 10.57
CA ASP A 247 17.17 -1.45 10.24
C ASP A 247 17.16 -0.29 9.25
N GLN A 248 16.09 -0.16 8.45
CA GLN A 248 15.86 1.03 7.62
C GLN A 248 15.42 2.25 8.44
N TRP A 249 14.91 2.05 9.65
CA TRP A 249 14.41 3.13 10.51
C TRP A 249 15.58 3.94 11.08
N GLY A 250 15.61 5.25 10.80
CA GLY A 250 16.73 6.14 11.11
C GLY A 250 17.73 6.32 9.97
N ALA A 251 17.62 5.56 8.89
CA ALA A 251 18.39 5.74 7.66
C ALA A 251 17.65 6.65 6.66
N ASN A 252 18.37 7.30 5.74
CA ASN A 252 17.80 8.06 4.61
C ASN A 252 16.76 9.14 5.00
N GLY A 253 16.86 9.71 6.21
CA GLY A 253 15.92 10.71 6.71
C GLY A 253 14.60 10.16 7.23
N LEU A 254 14.45 8.83 7.36
CA LEU A 254 13.35 8.19 8.06
C LEU A 254 13.51 8.34 9.58
N ALA A 255 12.39 8.27 10.30
CA ALA A 255 12.40 8.32 11.76
C ALA A 255 12.95 7.01 12.34
N SER A 256 13.65 7.10 13.46
CA SER A 256 14.21 5.95 14.16
C SER A 256 13.22 5.35 15.18
N VAL A 257 13.51 4.16 15.69
CA VAL A 257 12.74 3.59 16.82
C VAL A 257 12.76 4.51 18.04
N GLN A 258 13.88 5.22 18.27
CA GLN A 258 14.01 6.20 19.34
C GLN A 258 13.05 7.40 19.16
N ASP A 259 12.75 7.78 17.92
CA ASP A 259 11.78 8.83 17.63
C ASP A 259 10.35 8.34 17.87
N LEU A 260 10.02 7.11 17.47
CA LEU A 260 8.72 6.52 17.79
C LEU A 260 8.51 6.39 19.30
N PHE A 261 9.52 5.93 20.03
CA PHE A 261 9.49 5.87 21.49
C PHE A 261 9.20 7.24 22.09
N LYS A 262 9.87 8.30 21.63
CA LYS A 262 9.60 9.66 22.07
C LYS A 262 8.17 10.09 21.76
N GLU A 263 7.63 9.78 20.59
CA GLU A 263 6.24 10.10 20.25
C GLU A 263 5.22 9.39 21.16
N VAL A 264 5.48 8.15 21.56
CA VAL A 264 4.62 7.39 22.48
C VAL A 264 4.70 7.99 23.89
N GLU A 265 5.91 8.26 24.39
CA GLU A 265 6.13 8.80 25.74
C GLU A 265 5.68 10.26 25.88
N SER A 266 5.72 11.03 24.80
CA SER A 266 5.16 12.38 24.73
C SER A 266 3.65 12.40 24.50
N GLU A 267 2.99 11.24 24.48
CA GLU A 267 1.54 11.10 24.26
C GLU A 267 1.10 11.74 22.95
N GLU A 268 1.99 11.78 21.96
CA GLU A 268 1.70 12.25 20.61
C GLU A 268 1.08 11.15 19.76
N THR A 269 1.41 9.89 20.06
CA THR A 269 0.83 8.72 19.43
C THR A 269 0.62 7.61 20.46
N GLN A 270 -0.13 6.60 20.08
CA GLN A 270 -0.22 5.32 20.78
C GLN A 270 -0.08 4.20 19.75
N LEU A 271 0.38 3.03 20.18
CA LEU A 271 0.48 1.86 19.30
C LEU A 271 -0.69 0.94 19.62
N GLU A 272 -1.36 0.47 18.58
CA GLU A 272 -2.47 -0.45 18.70
C GLU A 272 -2.18 -1.68 17.87
N LEU A 273 -2.33 -2.85 18.50
CA LEU A 273 -2.32 -4.13 17.82
C LEU A 273 -3.76 -4.53 17.56
N TRP A 274 -4.14 -4.53 16.30
CA TRP A 274 -5.42 -5.00 15.83
C TRP A 274 -5.28 -6.42 15.32
N GLY A 275 -6.25 -7.28 15.63
CA GLY A 275 -6.24 -8.68 15.21
C GLY A 275 -7.62 -9.12 14.77
N ARG A 276 -7.66 -9.93 13.72
CA ARG A 276 -8.86 -10.65 13.27
C ARG A 276 -8.91 -12.02 13.91
N ASP A 277 -10.03 -12.72 13.76
CA ASP A 277 -10.13 -14.12 14.20
C ASP A 277 -9.30 -15.09 13.34
N ASP A 278 -8.91 -14.66 12.14
CA ASP A 278 -7.94 -15.38 11.29
C ASP A 278 -6.48 -15.06 11.68
N GLY A 279 -6.32 -14.24 12.71
CA GLY A 279 -5.10 -14.01 13.43
C GLY A 279 -4.14 -13.01 12.81
N VAL A 280 -4.47 -12.32 11.71
CA VAL A 280 -3.52 -11.35 11.10
C VAL A 280 -3.29 -10.16 12.05
N PRO A 281 -2.06 -9.99 12.61
CA PRO A 281 -1.74 -8.84 13.42
C PRO A 281 -1.57 -7.61 12.51
N LEU A 282 -2.23 -6.53 12.89
CA LEU A 282 -2.12 -5.23 12.24
C LEU A 282 -1.63 -4.24 13.29
N LEU A 283 -0.34 -3.95 13.22
CA LEU A 283 0.27 -2.92 14.03
C LEU A 283 -0.07 -1.53 13.45
N MET A 284 -0.72 -0.72 14.27
CA MET A 284 -1.18 0.62 13.94
C MET A 284 -0.54 1.64 14.87
N ARG A 285 0.11 2.65 14.28
CA ARG A 285 0.43 3.89 14.97
C ARG A 285 -0.80 4.80 14.92
N VAL A 286 -1.39 5.14 16.06
CA VAL A 286 -2.63 5.93 16.11
C VAL A 286 -2.32 7.38 16.45
N VAL A 287 -2.79 8.29 15.61
CA VAL A 287 -2.54 9.73 15.73
C VAL A 287 -3.86 10.49 15.68
N HIS A 288 -4.05 11.38 16.65
CA HIS A 288 -5.23 12.24 16.71
C HIS A 288 -4.88 13.61 16.13
N VAL A 289 -5.65 14.08 15.15
CA VAL A 289 -5.40 15.34 14.45
C VAL A 289 -6.68 16.15 14.37
N LEU A 290 -6.60 17.38 14.88
CA LEU A 290 -7.61 18.40 14.68
C LEU A 290 -7.34 19.11 13.35
N GLN A 291 -8.33 19.14 12.46
CA GLN A 291 -8.32 19.86 11.19
C GLN A 291 -9.27 21.05 11.27
N LEU A 292 -8.78 22.24 10.97
CA LEU A 292 -9.51 23.49 11.13
C LEU A 292 -9.81 24.10 9.76
N LYS A 293 -11.09 24.28 9.48
CA LYS A 293 -11.58 25.11 8.39
C LYS A 293 -11.81 26.52 8.91
N VAL A 294 -10.77 27.34 8.86
CA VAL A 294 -10.78 28.71 9.37
C VAL A 294 -11.44 29.63 8.34
N LYS A 295 -12.50 30.33 8.76
CA LYS A 295 -13.29 31.28 7.97
C LYS A 295 -13.09 32.70 8.51
N SER A 296 -13.27 33.70 7.67
CA SER A 296 -13.36 35.10 8.10
C SER A 296 -14.80 35.46 8.43
N SER A 297 -15.00 36.33 9.43
CA SER A 297 -16.30 36.94 9.73
C SER A 297 -16.72 38.01 8.70
N GLU A 298 -15.84 38.39 7.78
CA GLU A 298 -16.14 39.37 6.73
C GLU A 298 -17.04 38.77 5.63
N LYS A 299 -18.11 39.49 5.27
CA LYS A 299 -19.08 39.05 4.24
C LYS A 299 -18.47 38.84 2.86
N THR A 300 -17.43 39.59 2.52
CA THR A 300 -16.68 39.48 1.25
C THR A 300 -15.97 38.14 1.10
N MET A 301 -15.72 37.45 2.22
CA MET A 301 -15.01 36.17 2.28
C MET A 301 -15.95 34.97 2.41
N PHE A 302 -17.26 35.19 2.21
CA PHE A 302 -18.26 34.13 2.30
C PHE A 302 -17.93 32.97 1.34
N GLY A 303 -18.00 31.74 1.86
CA GLY A 303 -17.69 30.52 1.10
C GLY A 303 -16.20 30.22 0.94
N LYS A 304 -15.31 31.11 1.42
CA LYS A 304 -13.86 30.89 1.44
C LYS A 304 -13.36 30.47 2.83
N PHE A 305 -12.23 29.79 2.86
CA PHE A 305 -11.52 29.40 4.07
C PHE A 305 -9.99 29.47 3.85
N LEU A 306 -9.23 29.51 4.94
CA LEU A 306 -7.77 29.53 4.88
C LEU A 306 -7.21 28.16 4.50
N PHE A 307 -6.29 28.18 3.54
CA PHE A 307 -5.57 27.02 3.05
C PHE A 307 -4.06 27.23 3.16
N HIS A 308 -3.38 26.29 3.79
CA HIS A 308 -1.93 26.32 3.99
C HIS A 308 -1.23 25.85 2.72
N THR A 309 -0.61 26.78 2.01
CA THR A 309 -0.03 26.53 0.68
C THR A 309 1.43 26.08 0.76
N PHE A 310 2.25 26.77 1.56
CA PHE A 310 3.67 26.44 1.73
C PHE A 310 4.12 26.68 3.17
N SER A 311 5.21 26.03 3.57
CA SER A 311 5.94 26.35 4.79
C SER A 311 7.42 26.57 4.49
N GLN A 312 8.07 27.41 5.29
CA GLN A 312 9.50 27.66 5.24
C GLN A 312 10.13 27.37 6.60
N GLY A 313 11.18 26.55 6.60
CA GLY A 313 11.98 26.28 7.79
C GLY A 313 13.04 27.35 8.03
N ARG A 314 13.77 27.22 9.15
CA ARG A 314 14.89 28.09 9.50
C ARG A 314 16.04 28.06 8.48
N ASP A 315 16.17 26.96 7.74
CA ASP A 315 17.14 26.79 6.65
C ASP A 315 16.76 27.57 5.37
N GLY A 316 15.63 28.28 5.37
CA GLY A 316 15.09 28.99 4.23
C GLY A 316 14.45 28.09 3.18
N ARG A 317 14.48 26.75 3.35
CA ARG A 317 13.88 25.84 2.39
C ARG A 317 12.36 25.94 2.45
N VAL A 318 11.76 26.16 1.28
CA VAL A 318 10.31 26.23 1.11
C VAL A 318 9.77 24.87 0.71
N LYS A 319 8.77 24.39 1.44
CA LYS A 319 8.05 23.15 1.16
C LYS A 319 6.60 23.47 0.84
N THR A 320 6.11 22.97 -0.29
CA THR A 320 4.66 23.00 -0.59
C THR A 320 3.91 22.05 0.34
N VAL A 321 2.82 22.53 0.96
CA VAL A 321 2.04 21.77 1.94
C VAL A 321 0.67 21.40 1.37
N ASN A 322 -0.12 22.40 0.95
CA ASN A 322 -1.47 22.29 0.40
C ASN A 322 -2.44 21.49 1.29
N ARG A 323 -2.73 22.00 2.50
CA ARG A 323 -3.69 21.38 3.43
C ARG A 323 -4.43 22.41 4.28
N LEU A 324 -5.46 21.96 5.00
CA LEU A 324 -6.10 22.77 6.04
C LEU A 324 -5.16 23.00 7.23
N MET A 325 -5.41 24.05 8.00
CA MET A 325 -4.76 24.22 9.29
C MET A 325 -5.00 22.96 10.14
N SER A 326 -3.96 22.46 10.79
CA SER A 326 -4.07 21.25 11.59
C SER A 326 -3.21 21.31 12.84
N LYS A 327 -3.64 20.58 13.87
CA LYS A 327 -2.94 20.42 15.14
C LYS A 327 -3.00 18.95 15.55
N LYS A 328 -1.84 18.39 15.88
CA LYS A 328 -1.76 17.06 16.51
C LYS A 328 -2.28 17.19 17.95
N LEU A 329 -3.19 16.32 18.33
CA LEU A 329 -3.76 16.26 19.68
C LEU A 329 -3.02 15.21 20.50
N SER A 330 -2.94 15.42 21.81
CA SER A 330 -2.30 14.45 22.71
C SER A 330 -3.28 13.33 23.05
N SER A 331 -2.81 12.08 23.04
CA SER A 331 -3.60 10.92 23.46
C SER A 331 -4.00 10.97 24.94
N ARG A 332 -3.29 11.77 25.77
CA ARG A 332 -3.69 12.06 27.16
C ARG A 332 -5.09 12.65 27.28
N GLN A 333 -5.56 13.32 26.22
CA GLN A 333 -6.84 14.01 26.21
C GLN A 333 -8.00 13.08 25.81
N ILE A 334 -7.78 11.78 25.59
CA ILE A 334 -8.82 10.80 25.28
C ILE A 334 -9.66 10.48 26.54
N PRO A 335 -11.00 10.37 26.45
CA PRO A 335 -11.82 10.65 25.27
C PRO A 335 -11.88 12.15 24.99
N PHE A 336 -11.82 12.52 23.71
CA PHE A 336 -12.02 13.89 23.31
C PHE A 336 -13.50 14.25 23.40
N ASP A 337 -13.78 15.41 23.97
CA ASP A 337 -15.11 16.02 24.01
C ASP A 337 -15.10 17.35 23.23
N GLU A 338 -16.30 17.85 22.94
CA GLU A 338 -16.47 19.09 22.19
C GLU A 338 -15.78 20.30 22.84
N PRO A 339 -15.84 20.52 24.18
CA PRO A 339 -15.11 21.60 24.84
C PRO A 339 -13.59 21.54 24.61
N ARG A 340 -12.98 20.34 24.66
CA ARG A 340 -11.54 20.18 24.38
C ARG A 340 -11.20 20.47 22.93
N PHE A 341 -12.06 20.09 21.98
CA PHE A 341 -11.85 20.44 20.58
C PHE A 341 -11.91 21.96 20.36
N ILE A 342 -12.85 22.64 21.02
CA ILE A 342 -12.96 24.11 20.98
C ILE A 342 -11.69 24.74 21.53
N GLU A 343 -11.24 24.35 22.73
CA GLU A 343 -10.00 24.87 23.33
C GLU A 343 -8.78 24.61 22.44
N ALA A 344 -8.63 23.39 21.92
CA ALA A 344 -7.52 23.03 21.06
C ALA A 344 -7.54 23.78 19.72
N ALA A 345 -8.73 24.03 19.16
CA ALA A 345 -8.93 24.82 17.94
C ALA A 345 -8.55 26.29 18.17
N GLU A 346 -9.02 26.89 19.26
CA GLU A 346 -8.66 28.25 19.63
C GLU A 346 -7.16 28.40 19.86
N GLU A 347 -6.54 27.48 20.57
CA GLU A 347 -5.10 27.48 20.83
C GLU A 347 -4.32 27.35 19.50
N ALA A 348 -4.77 26.50 18.59
CA ALA A 348 -4.13 26.33 17.28
C ALA A 348 -4.20 27.62 16.44
N VAL A 349 -5.34 28.30 16.42
CA VAL A 349 -5.51 29.59 15.73
C VAL A 349 -4.65 30.66 16.40
N LYS A 350 -4.76 30.81 17.72
CA LYS A 350 -3.98 31.80 18.50
C LYS A 350 -2.48 31.62 18.29
N ARG A 351 -2.00 30.37 18.22
CA ARG A 351 -0.59 30.06 17.99
C ARG A 351 -0.17 30.28 16.54
N GLN A 352 -0.85 29.64 15.58
CA GLN A 352 -0.40 29.64 14.18
C GLN A 352 -0.64 30.99 13.49
N LEU A 353 -1.62 31.78 13.96
CA LEU A 353 -1.93 33.11 13.44
C LEU A 353 -1.56 34.22 14.44
N ALA A 354 -0.72 33.92 15.45
CA ALA A 354 -0.25 34.89 16.45
C ALA A 354 0.40 36.12 15.81
N HIS A 355 1.08 35.90 14.68
CA HIS A 355 1.88 36.89 14.01
C HIS A 355 1.66 36.77 12.51
N ILE A 356 1.16 37.83 11.89
CA ILE A 356 0.82 37.88 10.47
C ILE A 356 1.73 38.88 9.76
N MET A 357 2.23 38.48 8.59
CA MET A 357 3.07 39.26 7.71
C MET A 357 2.47 39.29 6.30
N ASP A 358 3.06 40.09 5.42
CA ASP A 358 2.67 40.16 4.01
C ASP A 358 2.74 38.79 3.30
N ALA A 359 1.95 38.61 2.25
CA ALA A 359 1.90 37.36 1.46
C ALA A 359 3.25 36.95 0.85
N HIS A 360 4.14 37.91 0.61
CA HIS A 360 5.44 37.70 0.00
C HIS A 360 6.58 37.54 1.00
N PHE A 361 6.28 37.63 2.30
CA PHE A 361 7.31 37.51 3.31
C PHE A 361 7.95 36.11 3.30
N GLN A 362 9.28 36.09 3.29
CA GLN A 362 10.10 34.88 3.41
C GLN A 362 11.24 35.17 4.39
N GLN A 363 11.56 34.18 5.22
CA GLN A 363 12.68 34.26 6.14
C GLN A 363 13.99 34.08 5.37
N HIS A 364 14.91 35.03 5.53
CA HIS A 364 16.27 34.90 5.01
C HIS A 364 17.11 34.05 5.98
N PRO A 365 17.88 33.05 5.53
CA PRO A 365 18.69 32.19 6.40
C PRO A 365 19.68 32.98 7.27
N ASP A 366 20.26 34.04 6.70
CA ASP A 366 21.31 34.84 7.35
C ASP A 366 20.78 35.93 8.29
N ARG A 367 19.46 36.14 8.33
CA ARG A 367 18.84 37.17 9.17
C ARG A 367 17.69 36.57 9.98
N PRO A 368 17.99 35.86 11.07
CA PRO A 368 16.95 35.39 11.97
C PRO A 368 16.20 36.60 12.55
N ILE A 369 14.87 36.47 12.64
CA ILE A 369 14.01 37.51 13.19
C ILE A 369 13.85 37.26 14.67
N GLU A 370 14.08 38.30 15.45
CA GLU A 370 13.87 38.24 16.89
C GLU A 370 12.37 38.30 17.21
N PRO A 371 11.85 37.43 18.10
CA PRO A 371 10.44 37.38 18.47
C PRO A 371 9.84 38.75 18.86
N SER A 372 10.64 39.63 19.44
CA SER A 372 10.22 40.96 19.89
C SER A 372 9.95 41.96 18.77
N GLU A 373 10.47 41.72 17.56
CA GLU A 373 10.29 42.62 16.42
C GLU A 373 8.95 42.38 15.71
N ILE A 374 8.27 41.28 16.05
CA ILE A 374 7.10 40.79 15.33
C ILE A 374 5.84 41.28 16.05
N PRO A 375 5.01 42.14 15.42
CA PRO A 375 3.77 42.57 16.03
C PRO A 375 2.82 41.38 16.22
N SER A 376 2.10 41.36 17.35
CA SER A 376 0.99 40.43 17.54
C SER A 376 -0.12 40.75 16.56
N SER A 377 -0.73 39.73 15.98
CA SER A 377 -1.94 39.86 15.20
C SER A 377 -3.10 40.25 16.12
N GLY A 378 -4.09 40.94 15.54
CA GLY A 378 -5.36 41.25 16.22
C GLY A 378 -6.42 40.16 16.05
N VAL A 379 -6.02 38.94 15.65
CA VAL A 379 -6.96 37.88 15.28
C VAL A 379 -7.71 37.38 16.52
N LYS A 380 -9.04 37.33 16.42
CA LYS A 380 -9.92 36.83 17.49
C LYS A 380 -10.80 35.71 16.96
N VAL A 381 -10.88 34.60 17.70
CA VAL A 381 -11.82 33.53 17.41
C VAL A 381 -13.21 33.96 17.88
N ARG A 382 -14.20 33.93 16.99
CA ARG A 382 -15.60 34.30 17.27
C ARG A 382 -16.46 33.10 17.58
N SER A 383 -16.32 32.04 16.79
CA SER A 383 -17.09 30.81 16.94
C SER A 383 -16.27 29.60 16.49
N THR A 384 -16.57 28.46 17.10
CA THR A 384 -15.94 27.17 16.83
C THR A 384 -17.03 26.11 16.85
N GLU A 385 -17.13 25.31 15.80
CA GLU A 385 -18.15 24.28 15.67
C GLU A 385 -17.51 22.96 15.23
N PHE A 386 -17.84 21.88 15.93
CA PHE A 386 -17.45 20.54 15.51
C PHE A 386 -18.32 20.08 14.35
N THR A 387 -17.70 19.60 13.27
CA THR A 387 -18.43 19.21 12.06
C THR A 387 -18.46 17.73 11.83
N THR A 388 -17.30 17.05 11.88
CA THR A 388 -17.23 15.63 11.58
C THR A 388 -15.99 14.99 12.19
N HIS A 389 -16.05 13.68 12.40
CA HIS A 389 -14.93 12.84 12.75
C HIS A 389 -14.90 11.66 11.79
N HIS A 390 -13.74 11.40 11.21
CA HIS A 390 -13.48 10.22 10.41
C HIS A 390 -12.08 9.69 10.70
N PHE A 391 -11.80 8.48 10.25
CA PHE A 391 -10.47 7.88 10.33
C PHE A 391 -9.91 7.71 8.92
N ASP A 392 -8.61 7.90 8.80
CA ASP A 392 -7.85 7.56 7.60
C ASP A 392 -6.70 6.62 7.97
N ILE A 393 -6.41 5.66 7.09
CA ILE A 393 -5.38 4.65 7.32
C ILE A 393 -4.47 4.65 6.10
N GLU A 394 -3.21 4.98 6.33
CA GLU A 394 -2.17 4.98 5.32
C GLU A 394 -0.86 4.41 5.87
N GLU A 395 0.05 4.04 4.97
CA GLU A 395 1.40 3.69 5.38
C GLU A 395 2.10 4.92 5.97
N SER A 396 2.81 4.74 7.08
CA SER A 396 3.43 5.85 7.77
C SER A 396 4.52 6.47 6.91
N PRO A 397 4.48 7.79 6.65
CA PRO A 397 5.55 8.45 5.91
C PRO A 397 6.85 8.53 6.71
N SER A 398 6.80 8.30 8.03
CA SER A 398 7.96 8.38 8.92
C SER A 398 8.52 7.01 9.32
N PHE A 399 7.68 5.98 9.31
CA PHE A 399 7.99 4.64 9.80
C PHE A 399 7.62 3.59 8.76
N PHE A 400 8.53 3.33 7.82
CA PHE A 400 8.30 2.44 6.69
C PHE A 400 7.82 1.05 7.13
N GLY A 401 6.83 0.48 6.43
CA GLY A 401 6.21 -0.80 6.79
C GLY A 401 5.10 -0.72 7.84
N MET A 402 5.09 0.30 8.71
CA MET A 402 4.06 0.50 9.73
C MET A 402 2.91 1.38 9.20
N HIS A 403 1.66 1.04 9.54
CA HIS A 403 0.52 1.90 9.21
C HIS A 403 0.27 2.96 10.26
N THR A 404 -0.23 4.11 9.82
CA THR A 404 -0.76 5.15 10.70
C THR A 404 -2.26 5.27 10.53
N MET A 405 -3.00 5.16 11.63
CA MET A 405 -4.42 5.49 11.70
C MET A 405 -4.58 6.91 12.23
N TYR A 406 -5.07 7.80 11.38
CA TYR A 406 -5.36 9.17 11.72
C TYR A 406 -6.81 9.32 12.15
N HIS A 407 -7.07 9.67 13.39
CA HIS A 407 -8.37 10.18 13.81
C HIS A 407 -8.43 11.67 13.45
N LEU A 408 -9.19 12.01 12.41
CA LEU A 408 -9.33 13.35 11.88
C LEU A 408 -10.61 14.00 12.42
N TYR A 409 -10.43 14.97 13.32
CA TYR A 409 -11.52 15.76 13.91
C TYR A 409 -11.62 17.10 13.17
N CYS A 410 -12.70 17.31 12.45
CA CYS A 410 -12.88 18.52 11.63
C CYS A 410 -13.70 19.56 12.40
N MET A 411 -13.13 20.75 12.56
CA MET A 411 -13.79 21.91 13.14
C MET A 411 -13.92 23.02 12.11
N GLU A 412 -15.02 23.77 12.16
CA GLU A 412 -15.12 25.08 11.54
C GLU A 412 -14.84 26.15 12.59
N VAL A 413 -14.01 27.13 12.22
CA VAL A 413 -13.61 28.21 13.13
C VAL A 413 -13.80 29.54 12.43
N GLU A 414 -14.64 30.41 12.97
CA GLU A 414 -14.82 31.77 12.47
C GLU A 414 -13.90 32.72 13.23
N CYS A 415 -13.14 33.51 12.48
CA CYS A 415 -12.18 34.45 13.02
C CYS A 415 -12.44 35.88 12.52
N GLU A 416 -12.21 36.83 13.39
CA GLU A 416 -12.18 38.26 13.11
C GLU A 416 -10.73 38.77 13.07
N GLY A 417 -10.48 39.83 12.30
CA GLY A 417 -9.16 40.47 12.23
C GLY A 417 -8.16 39.75 11.33
N LEU A 418 -8.63 38.82 10.49
CA LEU A 418 -7.83 38.21 9.44
C LEU A 418 -7.73 39.12 8.22
N PRO A 419 -6.57 39.18 7.53
CA PRO A 419 -6.47 39.90 6.26
C PRO A 419 -7.42 39.35 5.20
N SER A 420 -7.98 40.22 4.37
CA SER A 420 -8.83 39.85 3.22
C SER A 420 -8.03 39.34 2.02
N SER A 421 -6.73 39.60 1.97
CA SER A 421 -5.78 39.06 0.97
C SER A 421 -5.07 37.81 1.48
N ASP A 422 -4.32 37.14 0.61
CA ASP A 422 -3.32 36.14 1.01
C ASP A 422 -2.31 36.78 1.98
N PHE A 423 -1.73 35.98 2.87
CA PHE A 423 -0.77 36.45 3.87
C PHE A 423 0.15 35.31 4.32
N THR A 424 1.16 35.65 5.12
CA THR A 424 1.99 34.65 5.81
C THR A 424 1.84 34.79 7.32
N SER A 425 2.08 33.70 8.05
CA SER A 425 2.16 33.73 9.50
C SER A 425 3.44 33.10 10.02
N LEU A 426 3.80 33.47 11.25
CA LEU A 426 5.01 33.01 11.92
C LEU A 426 4.64 32.14 13.13
N ASP A 427 4.98 30.85 13.09
CA ASP A 427 4.87 29.94 14.24
C ASP A 427 6.25 29.82 14.91
N MET A 428 6.35 30.34 16.13
CA MET A 428 7.54 30.27 16.95
C MET A 428 7.47 29.02 17.82
N ASN A 429 7.81 27.88 17.24
CA ASN A 429 7.90 26.63 18.00
C ASN A 429 9.26 26.55 18.70
N GLN A 430 9.26 26.45 20.03
CA GLN A 430 10.49 26.36 20.84
C GLN A 430 11.43 25.23 20.40
N THR A 431 10.88 24.12 19.88
CA THR A 431 11.66 22.94 19.47
C THR A 431 12.12 22.98 18.01
N LYS A 432 11.33 23.58 17.12
CA LYS A 432 11.61 23.58 15.66
C LYS A 432 12.13 24.91 15.14
N GLY A 433 12.18 25.93 15.99
CA GLY A 433 12.51 27.30 15.61
C GLY A 433 11.35 28.02 14.93
N LEU A 434 11.66 29.17 14.34
CA LEU A 434 10.73 29.98 13.56
C LEU A 434 10.33 29.22 12.29
N GLN A 435 9.03 29.07 12.06
CA GLN A 435 8.47 28.51 10.86
C GLN A 435 7.53 29.51 10.20
N VAL A 436 7.74 29.79 8.92
CA VAL A 436 6.83 30.64 8.12
C VAL A 436 5.79 29.75 7.47
N ALA A 437 4.51 30.13 7.53
CA ALA A 437 3.41 29.45 6.87
C ALA A 437 2.68 30.41 5.91
N GLY A 438 2.50 30.00 4.66
CA GLY A 438 1.77 30.77 3.66
C GLY A 438 0.30 30.38 3.58
N TRP A 439 -0.58 31.38 3.65
CA TRP A 439 -2.02 31.19 3.70
C TRP A 439 -2.72 31.85 2.51
N ARG A 440 -3.67 31.13 1.95
CA ARG A 440 -4.53 31.61 0.87
C ARG A 440 -6.00 31.39 1.19
N TRP A 441 -6.82 32.34 0.78
CA TRP A 441 -8.27 32.18 0.80
C TRP A 441 -8.76 31.39 -0.41
N VAL A 442 -9.33 30.21 -0.17
CA VAL A 442 -9.85 29.34 -1.23
C VAL A 442 -11.27 28.90 -0.94
N CYS A 443 -12.00 28.55 -2.00
CA CYS A 443 -13.19 27.73 -1.94
C CYS A 443 -12.86 26.24 -2.18
N TRP A 444 -13.86 25.37 -2.03
CA TRP A 444 -13.70 23.94 -2.29
C TRP A 444 -13.29 23.60 -3.73
N PRO A 445 -13.92 24.17 -4.78
CA PRO A 445 -13.46 23.98 -6.17
C PRO A 445 -11.99 24.33 -6.37
N GLU A 446 -11.54 25.49 -5.88
CA GLU A 446 -10.13 25.91 -5.96
C GLU A 446 -9.19 24.96 -5.22
N THR A 447 -9.63 24.43 -4.06
CA THR A 447 -8.87 23.41 -3.32
C THR A 447 -8.69 22.14 -4.16
N LEU A 448 -9.76 21.66 -4.80
CA LEU A 448 -9.70 20.51 -5.70
C LEU A 448 -8.80 20.77 -6.90
N ASP A 449 -8.80 21.97 -7.45
CA ASP A 449 -7.91 22.35 -8.56
C ASP A 449 -6.44 22.35 -8.15
N VAL A 450 -6.11 22.86 -6.96
CA VAL A 450 -4.75 22.79 -6.40
C VAL A 450 -4.31 21.33 -6.22
N LEU A 451 -5.18 20.48 -5.70
CA LEU A 451 -4.90 19.04 -5.54
C LEU A 451 -4.74 18.35 -6.89
N HIS A 452 -5.61 18.60 -7.87
CA HIS A 452 -5.51 18.05 -9.21
C HIS A 452 -4.25 18.49 -9.95
N ALA A 453 -3.87 19.77 -9.82
CA ALA A 453 -2.64 20.29 -10.40
C ALA A 453 -1.41 19.58 -9.81
N ARG A 454 -1.38 19.40 -8.48
CA ARG A 454 -0.32 18.64 -7.81
C ARG A 454 -0.28 17.18 -8.28
N THR A 455 -1.43 16.51 -8.36
CA THR A 455 -1.51 15.12 -8.86
C THR A 455 -0.96 15.03 -10.28
N LYS A 456 -1.34 15.95 -11.18
CA LYS A 456 -0.80 15.98 -12.56
C LYS A 456 0.71 16.19 -12.61
N VAL A 457 1.28 17.02 -11.73
CA VAL A 457 2.74 17.21 -11.63
C VAL A 457 3.42 15.92 -11.17
N LEU A 458 2.87 15.25 -10.16
CA LEU A 458 3.40 13.98 -9.67
C LEU A 458 3.29 12.88 -10.73
N GLU A 459 2.17 12.78 -11.45
CA GLU A 459 1.98 11.85 -12.56
C GLU A 459 2.96 12.10 -13.70
N ARG A 460 3.23 13.36 -14.06
CA ARG A 460 4.24 13.70 -15.07
C ARG A 460 5.64 13.30 -14.61
N ARG A 461 5.97 13.55 -13.35
CA ARG A 461 7.26 13.14 -12.76
C ARG A 461 7.41 11.63 -12.78
N ASP A 462 6.39 10.90 -12.32
CA ASP A 462 6.35 9.43 -12.35
C ASP A 462 6.48 8.89 -13.78
N ASN A 463 5.74 9.44 -14.74
CA ASN A 463 5.88 9.07 -16.16
C ASN A 463 7.25 9.43 -16.75
N SER A 464 7.90 10.50 -16.26
CA SER A 464 9.26 10.83 -16.66
C SER A 464 10.25 9.80 -16.13
N VAL A 465 10.17 9.46 -14.84
CA VAL A 465 11.00 8.44 -14.20
C VAL A 465 10.79 7.07 -14.86
N ARG A 466 9.54 6.71 -15.19
CA ARG A 466 9.27 5.45 -15.92
C ARG A 466 9.86 5.44 -17.32
N ARG A 467 9.81 6.55 -18.06
CA ARG A 467 10.42 6.65 -19.39
C ARG A 467 11.94 6.60 -19.32
N ALA A 468 12.54 7.30 -18.36
CA ALA A 468 13.96 7.23 -18.05
C ALA A 468 14.37 5.78 -17.75
N LEU A 469 13.66 5.12 -16.84
CA LEU A 469 13.93 3.72 -16.48
C LEU A 469 13.76 2.76 -17.67
N ALA A 470 12.72 2.93 -18.49
CA ALA A 470 12.52 2.12 -19.70
C ALA A 470 13.63 2.34 -20.74
N SER A 471 14.09 3.59 -20.90
CA SER A 471 15.23 3.95 -21.76
C SER A 471 16.51 3.27 -21.27
N GLN A 472 16.80 3.39 -19.97
CA GLN A 472 17.94 2.72 -19.33
C GLN A 472 17.87 1.20 -19.50
N GLN A 473 16.70 0.59 -19.26
CA GLN A 473 16.50 -0.85 -19.48
C GLN A 473 16.74 -1.27 -20.94
N SER A 474 16.34 -0.44 -21.91
CA SER A 474 16.61 -0.71 -23.33
C SER A 474 18.10 -0.65 -23.64
N ARG A 475 18.82 0.36 -23.13
CA ARG A 475 20.27 0.49 -23.29
C ARG A 475 21.03 -0.66 -22.63
N PHE A 476 20.59 -1.11 -21.45
CA PHE A 476 21.15 -2.30 -20.81
C PHE A 476 20.97 -3.56 -21.67
N LYS A 477 19.82 -3.74 -22.32
CA LYS A 477 19.59 -4.87 -23.24
C LYS A 477 20.52 -4.81 -24.46
N GLU A 478 20.74 -3.62 -25.01
CA GLU A 478 21.66 -3.41 -26.14
C GLU A 478 23.13 -3.68 -25.77
N CYS A 479 23.56 -3.20 -24.60
CA CYS A 479 24.88 -3.52 -24.05
C CYS A 479 25.03 -5.03 -23.84
N ASN A 480 24.01 -5.69 -23.30
CA ASN A 480 24.02 -7.14 -23.10
C ASN A 480 24.10 -7.90 -24.42
N GLY A 481 23.35 -7.49 -25.44
CA GLY A 481 23.45 -8.09 -26.79
C GLY A 481 24.83 -7.88 -27.42
N THR A 482 25.49 -6.74 -27.17
CA THR A 482 26.86 -6.47 -27.63
C THR A 482 27.89 -7.32 -26.90
N LEU A 483 27.70 -7.54 -25.59
CA LEU A 483 28.51 -8.47 -24.79
C LEU A 483 28.37 -9.92 -25.29
N GLU A 484 27.15 -10.36 -25.59
CA GLU A 484 26.89 -11.70 -26.15
C GLU A 484 27.58 -11.88 -27.51
N ARG A 485 27.52 -10.88 -28.40
CA ARG A 485 28.26 -10.87 -29.67
C ARG A 485 29.77 -10.94 -29.46
N LEU A 486 30.31 -10.15 -28.53
CA LEU A 486 31.74 -10.15 -28.21
C LEU A 486 32.18 -11.53 -27.70
N ALA A 487 31.42 -12.12 -26.78
CA ALA A 487 31.69 -13.45 -26.23
C ALA A 487 31.67 -14.52 -27.32
N HIS A 488 30.71 -14.46 -28.24
CA HIS A 488 30.64 -15.40 -29.36
C HIS A 488 31.85 -15.27 -30.29
N ASN A 489 32.25 -14.05 -30.67
CA ASN A 489 33.40 -13.82 -31.55
C ASN A 489 34.72 -14.29 -30.89
N VAL A 490 34.87 -14.10 -29.58
CA VAL A 490 36.03 -14.61 -28.84
C VAL A 490 36.04 -16.14 -28.81
N GLN A 491 34.88 -16.78 -28.59
CA GLN A 491 34.79 -18.25 -28.62
C GLN A 491 35.16 -18.83 -29.99
N CYS A 492 34.69 -18.23 -31.09
CA CYS A 492 35.05 -18.66 -32.44
C CYS A 492 36.56 -18.57 -32.69
N LEU A 493 37.22 -17.52 -32.19
CA LEU A 493 38.68 -17.37 -32.27
C LEU A 493 39.44 -18.44 -31.45
N GLU A 494 38.88 -18.88 -30.33
CA GLU A 494 39.45 -19.97 -29.53
C GLU A 494 39.31 -21.32 -30.24
N ASP A 495 38.14 -21.58 -30.84
CA ASP A 495 37.81 -22.85 -31.49
C ASP A 495 38.58 -23.07 -32.81
N ASP A 496 38.82 -22.00 -33.59
CA ASP A 496 39.50 -22.09 -34.89
C ASP A 496 41.02 -22.33 -34.80
N GLY A 497 41.60 -22.24 -33.59
CA GLY A 497 43.02 -22.46 -33.34
C GLY A 497 43.90 -21.33 -33.90
N ILE A 498 44.63 -20.66 -33.00
CA ILE A 498 45.47 -19.48 -33.28
C ILE A 498 46.55 -19.71 -34.37
N ASP A 499 46.84 -20.97 -34.71
CA ASP A 499 47.89 -21.36 -35.66
C ASP A 499 47.46 -21.39 -37.14
N ALA A 500 46.17 -21.20 -37.46
CA ALA A 500 45.71 -21.07 -38.85
C ALA A 500 45.93 -19.63 -39.35
N VAL A 501 47.18 -19.30 -39.70
CA VAL A 501 47.61 -17.99 -40.25
C VAL A 501 47.14 -17.84 -41.71
N ASN A 502 45.83 -17.70 -41.91
CA ASN A 502 45.23 -17.27 -43.18
C ASN A 502 44.62 -15.86 -43.01
N ASP A 503 44.37 -15.16 -44.13
CA ASP A 503 43.73 -13.82 -44.18
C ASP A 503 42.43 -13.73 -43.34
N ASP A 504 41.76 -14.85 -43.10
CA ASP A 504 40.51 -14.94 -42.34
C ASP A 504 40.67 -14.55 -40.86
N GLY A 505 41.85 -14.78 -40.24
CA GLY A 505 42.09 -14.46 -38.84
C GLY A 505 42.23 -12.95 -38.56
N GLU A 506 42.66 -12.17 -39.55
CA GLU A 506 42.78 -10.72 -39.42
C GLU A 506 41.39 -10.06 -39.40
N CYS A 507 40.46 -10.58 -40.21
CA CYS A 507 39.06 -10.14 -40.22
C CYS A 507 38.36 -10.39 -38.88
N ALA A 508 38.64 -11.51 -38.21
CA ALA A 508 38.02 -11.84 -36.92
C ALA A 508 38.53 -10.95 -35.77
N VAL A 509 39.82 -10.59 -35.78
CA VAL A 509 40.39 -9.66 -34.79
C VAL A 509 39.85 -8.24 -34.98
N GLU A 510 39.69 -7.78 -36.23
CA GLU A 510 39.05 -6.49 -36.52
C GLU A 510 37.60 -6.44 -36.03
N GLU A 511 36.85 -7.52 -36.23
CA GLU A 511 35.46 -7.63 -35.75
C GLU A 511 35.36 -7.58 -34.21
N VAL A 512 36.24 -8.29 -33.49
CA VAL A 512 36.32 -8.20 -32.02
C VAL A 512 36.66 -6.78 -31.56
N SER A 513 37.59 -6.11 -32.24
CA SER A 513 37.96 -4.73 -31.93
C SER A 513 36.78 -3.77 -32.15
N ARG A 514 36.01 -3.97 -33.24
CA ARG A 514 34.81 -3.18 -33.54
C ARG A 514 33.73 -3.36 -32.47
N VAL A 515 33.39 -4.59 -32.13
CA VAL A 515 32.37 -4.89 -31.11
C VAL A 515 32.80 -4.37 -29.73
N THR A 516 34.09 -4.43 -29.41
CA THR A 516 34.64 -3.85 -28.16
C THR A 516 34.47 -2.32 -28.12
N GLN A 517 34.65 -1.64 -29.25
CA GLN A 517 34.45 -0.20 -29.37
C GLN A 517 32.96 0.17 -29.26
N GLU A 518 32.07 -0.57 -29.93
CA GLU A 518 30.61 -0.41 -29.79
C GLU A 518 30.17 -0.54 -28.32
N LEU A 519 30.71 -1.54 -27.61
CA LEU A 519 30.42 -1.72 -26.19
C LEU A 519 30.88 -0.54 -25.33
N ARG A 520 32.08 -0.01 -25.58
CA ARG A 520 32.60 1.17 -24.86
C ARG A 520 31.70 2.39 -25.05
N GLU A 521 31.26 2.63 -26.28
CA GLU A 521 30.38 3.75 -26.61
C GLU A 521 29.02 3.59 -25.90
N ALA A 522 28.42 2.40 -25.98
CA ALA A 522 27.15 2.11 -25.30
C ALA A 522 27.25 2.25 -23.76
N MET A 523 28.38 1.83 -23.17
CA MET A 523 28.64 1.99 -21.74
C MET A 523 28.86 3.46 -21.34
N HIS A 524 29.49 4.26 -22.20
CA HIS A 524 29.65 5.70 -21.97
C HIS A 524 28.29 6.42 -22.01
N GLU A 525 27.42 6.08 -22.96
CA GLU A 525 26.07 6.63 -23.05
C GLU A 525 25.19 6.27 -21.84
N LEU A 526 25.37 5.08 -21.26
CA LEU A 526 24.73 4.69 -20.00
C LEU A 526 25.19 5.57 -18.84
N TYR A 527 26.49 5.85 -18.75
CA TYR A 527 27.06 6.67 -17.69
C TYR A 527 26.58 8.13 -17.77
N ASP A 528 26.63 8.73 -18.96
CA ASP A 528 26.18 10.11 -19.18
C ASP A 528 24.67 10.27 -18.97
N GLY A 529 23.88 9.29 -19.40
CA GLY A 529 22.43 9.30 -19.18
C GLY A 529 22.03 9.26 -17.70
N THR A 530 22.87 8.68 -16.85
CA THR A 530 22.59 8.54 -15.41
C THR A 530 22.81 9.85 -14.65
N GLN A 531 23.77 10.67 -15.06
CA GLN A 531 24.05 11.95 -14.39
C GLN A 531 23.04 13.06 -14.74
N VAL A 532 22.48 13.05 -15.94
CA VAL A 532 21.60 14.14 -16.43
C VAL A 532 20.15 13.99 -15.93
N GLU A 533 19.66 12.78 -15.67
CA GLU A 533 18.25 12.58 -15.29
C GLU A 533 18.01 12.47 -13.77
N ILE A 534 19.06 12.25 -12.95
CA ILE A 534 18.97 12.13 -11.48
C ILE A 534 19.32 13.46 -10.77
N SER A 535 19.34 14.60 -11.47
CA SER A 535 19.22 15.88 -10.79
C SER A 535 17.77 16.06 -10.30
N VAL A 536 17.43 15.39 -9.21
CA VAL A 536 16.11 15.39 -8.55
C VAL A 536 15.69 16.81 -8.11
N ASP A 537 16.65 17.73 -8.03
CA ASP A 537 16.44 19.14 -7.66
C ASP A 537 16.37 20.11 -8.86
N GLY A 538 16.64 19.66 -10.10
CA GLY A 538 16.81 20.53 -11.27
C GLY A 538 15.52 21.02 -11.95
N PHE A 539 14.39 20.35 -11.70
CA PHE A 539 13.06 20.78 -12.17
C PHE A 539 12.26 21.47 -11.05
N GLY A 540 12.92 22.37 -10.31
CA GLY A 540 12.26 23.53 -9.73
C GLY A 540 11.62 24.35 -10.84
N SER A 541 10.49 23.86 -11.34
CA SER A 541 9.71 24.37 -12.45
C SER A 541 9.58 25.89 -12.35
N VAL A 542 9.69 26.59 -13.48
CA VAL A 542 9.30 28.01 -13.64
C VAL A 542 7.93 28.29 -12.97
N ALA A 543 7.05 27.28 -12.84
CA ALA A 543 5.79 27.36 -12.10
C ALA A 543 5.92 27.59 -10.57
N ASN A 544 7.06 27.24 -9.95
CA ASN A 544 7.36 27.56 -8.56
C ASN A 544 8.01 28.95 -8.41
N MET A 545 8.53 29.54 -9.49
CA MET A 545 9.03 30.92 -9.53
C MET A 545 7.95 31.94 -9.91
N LEU A 546 6.84 31.49 -10.49
CA LEU A 546 5.70 32.36 -10.76
C LEU A 546 4.86 32.51 -9.48
N PRO A 547 4.48 33.74 -9.11
CA PRO A 547 3.53 33.95 -8.04
C PRO A 547 2.29 33.09 -8.30
N PRO A 548 1.78 32.34 -7.30
CA PRO A 548 0.63 31.47 -7.54
C PRO A 548 -0.65 32.23 -7.97
N SER A 549 -0.66 33.57 -7.92
CA SER A 549 -1.65 34.45 -8.56
C SER A 549 -1.55 34.47 -10.10
N MET A 550 -0.36 34.40 -10.69
CA MET A 550 -0.17 34.29 -12.15
C MET A 550 -0.60 32.92 -12.68
N VAL A 551 -0.32 31.84 -11.94
CA VAL A 551 -0.73 30.48 -12.31
C VAL A 551 -2.25 30.35 -12.26
N SER A 552 -2.90 30.96 -11.26
CA SER A 552 -4.37 30.99 -11.15
C SER A 552 -5.01 31.80 -12.29
N LYS A 553 -4.43 32.94 -12.67
CA LYS A 553 -4.93 33.78 -13.76
C LYS A 553 -4.82 33.10 -15.14
N MET A 554 -3.75 32.33 -15.36
CA MET A 554 -3.58 31.53 -16.57
C MET A 554 -4.50 30.31 -16.63
N ALA A 555 -4.91 29.77 -15.48
CA ALA A 555 -5.87 28.67 -15.41
C ALA A 555 -7.31 29.15 -15.61
N SER A 556 -7.69 30.30 -15.06
CA SER A 556 -9.01 30.91 -15.23
C SER A 556 -9.29 31.36 -16.67
N ASP A 557 -8.26 31.79 -17.41
CA ASP A 557 -8.42 32.28 -18.79
C ASP A 557 -8.57 31.15 -19.85
N LYS A 558 -8.50 29.86 -19.46
CA LYS A 558 -8.51 28.72 -20.42
C LYS A 558 -9.52 27.61 -20.14
N ILE A 559 -10.42 27.73 -19.17
CA ILE A 559 -11.41 26.67 -18.89
C ILE A 559 -12.78 27.11 -19.42
N THR A 560 -13.20 26.44 -20.49
CA THR A 560 -14.55 26.33 -21.10
C THR A 560 -15.55 27.45 -20.79
N SER A 561 -15.98 28.17 -21.84
CA SER A 561 -17.02 29.20 -21.77
C SER A 561 -18.28 28.71 -21.06
N ASP A 562 -18.95 29.60 -20.33
CA ASP A 562 -20.22 29.32 -19.63
C ASP A 562 -21.28 28.69 -20.55
N ALA A 563 -21.24 28.99 -21.85
CA ALA A 563 -22.09 28.38 -22.87
C ALA A 563 -21.95 26.85 -22.97
N PHE A 564 -20.74 26.31 -22.78
CA PHE A 564 -20.50 24.87 -22.79
C PHE A 564 -21.07 24.19 -21.54
N LEU A 565 -20.95 24.84 -20.37
CA LEU A 565 -21.53 24.32 -19.12
C LEU A 565 -23.06 24.35 -19.16
N GLU A 566 -23.66 25.39 -19.74
CA GLU A 566 -25.11 25.42 -20.00
C GLU A 566 -25.55 24.32 -20.95
N GLU A 567 -24.81 24.05 -22.03
CA GLU A 567 -25.13 23.00 -23.00
C GLU A 567 -25.09 21.60 -22.36
N VAL A 568 -24.08 21.33 -21.53
CA VAL A 568 -23.95 20.06 -20.79
C VAL A 568 -25.11 19.87 -19.79
N GLN A 569 -25.51 20.93 -19.08
CA GLN A 569 -26.68 20.87 -18.18
C GLN A 569 -27.99 20.64 -18.95
N LEU A 570 -28.13 21.24 -20.14
CA LEU A 570 -29.31 21.05 -21.00
C LEU A 570 -29.40 19.62 -21.55
N LEU A 571 -28.26 19.01 -21.88
CA LEU A 571 -28.16 17.60 -22.26
C LEU A 571 -28.54 16.65 -21.11
N GLN A 572 -28.09 16.94 -19.88
CA GLN A 572 -28.47 16.16 -18.70
C GLN A 572 -29.98 16.22 -18.43
N ARG A 573 -30.61 17.41 -18.53
CA ARG A 573 -32.07 17.55 -18.40
C ARG A 573 -32.84 16.78 -19.48
N ARG A 574 -32.34 16.74 -20.72
CA ARG A 574 -32.92 15.94 -21.81
C ARG A 574 -32.83 14.44 -21.54
N GLN A 575 -31.71 13.97 -20.98
CA GLN A 575 -31.55 12.56 -20.61
C GLN A 575 -32.45 12.15 -19.44
N GLN A 576 -32.63 13.02 -18.43
CA GLN A 576 -33.57 12.77 -17.34
C GLN A 576 -35.01 12.66 -17.85
N ARG A 577 -35.46 13.58 -18.71
CA ARG A 577 -36.80 13.51 -19.32
C ARG A 577 -37.04 12.23 -20.12
N ARG A 578 -36.01 11.71 -20.80
CA ARG A 578 -36.07 10.42 -21.50
C ARG A 578 -36.25 9.25 -20.54
N LYS A 579 -35.56 9.27 -19.38
CA LYS A 579 -35.70 8.23 -18.34
C LYS A 579 -37.08 8.25 -17.70
N THR A 580 -37.64 9.43 -17.40
CA THR A 580 -38.98 9.53 -16.81
C THR A 580 -40.05 9.01 -17.77
N ARG A 581 -39.95 9.35 -19.06
CA ARG A 581 -40.88 8.85 -20.09
C ARG A 581 -40.84 7.33 -20.27
N PHE A 582 -39.66 6.73 -20.11
CA PHE A 582 -39.49 5.28 -20.20
C PHE A 582 -40.10 4.56 -18.99
N GLN A 583 -40.04 5.17 -17.80
CA GLN A 583 -40.69 4.65 -16.60
C GLN A 583 -42.23 4.78 -16.65
N GLU A 584 -42.75 5.89 -17.18
CA GLU A 584 -44.19 6.06 -17.41
C GLU A 584 -44.74 5.02 -18.40
N PHE A 585 -43.99 4.70 -19.46
CA PHE A 585 -44.38 3.68 -20.44
C PHE A 585 -44.39 2.26 -19.85
N GLN A 586 -43.55 1.98 -18.85
CA GLN A 586 -43.58 0.70 -18.13
C GLN A 586 -44.78 0.61 -17.18
N ALA A 587 -45.16 1.71 -16.54
CA ALA A 587 -46.29 1.74 -15.60
C ALA A 587 -47.66 1.51 -16.27
N ASP A 588 -47.83 1.93 -17.53
CA ASP A 588 -49.11 1.79 -18.27
C ASP A 588 -49.36 0.38 -18.84
N SER A 589 -48.37 -0.53 -18.77
CA SER A 589 -48.45 -1.84 -19.45
C SER A 589 -48.94 -3.01 -18.57
N GLY A 590 -49.33 -2.76 -17.32
CA GLY A 590 -49.68 -3.82 -16.37
C GLY A 590 -51.04 -3.68 -15.70
N SER A 591 -52.12 -4.13 -16.34
CA SER A 591 -53.38 -4.50 -15.65
C SER A 591 -54.27 -5.41 -16.53
N PRO A 592 -54.52 -6.66 -16.14
CA PRO A 592 -55.71 -7.40 -16.55
C PRO A 592 -56.78 -7.37 -15.45
N SER A 593 -58.02 -7.13 -15.87
CA SER A 593 -59.23 -7.22 -15.05
C SER A 593 -59.54 -8.65 -14.62
N GLU A 594 -60.10 -8.84 -13.42
CA GLU A 594 -61.22 -9.78 -13.24
C GLU A 594 -62.01 -9.53 -11.94
N ALA A 595 -63.27 -10.00 -11.99
CA ALA A 595 -64.45 -9.62 -11.24
C ALA A 595 -64.49 -9.98 -9.72
N SER A 596 -65.19 -9.12 -8.97
CA SER A 596 -65.83 -9.39 -7.66
C SER A 596 -67.00 -10.39 -7.80
N PRO A 597 -67.59 -11.00 -6.73
CA PRO A 597 -68.30 -10.25 -5.69
C PRO A 597 -68.48 -10.87 -4.26
N GLN A 598 -68.89 -9.97 -3.35
CA GLN A 598 -69.85 -10.11 -2.23
C GLN A 598 -69.43 -10.47 -0.78
N GLN A 599 -69.74 -9.46 0.07
CA GLN A 599 -70.39 -9.49 1.41
C GLN A 599 -69.60 -9.82 2.69
N GLY A 600 -69.63 -8.85 3.63
CA GLY A 600 -69.97 -9.13 5.03
C GLY A 600 -69.09 -8.53 6.14
N GLN A 601 -69.60 -7.46 6.77
CA GLN A 601 -69.50 -7.10 8.20
C GLN A 601 -68.17 -6.58 8.82
N SER A 602 -68.30 -5.41 9.48
CA SER A 602 -67.38 -4.71 10.40
C SER A 602 -67.33 -5.37 11.80
N PRO A 603 -66.70 -4.79 12.86
CA PRO A 603 -65.53 -3.89 12.96
C PRO A 603 -64.49 -4.36 14.02
N GLY A 604 -63.29 -3.77 14.04
CA GLY A 604 -62.60 -3.50 15.31
C GLY A 604 -61.08 -3.72 15.40
N ILE A 605 -60.43 -2.68 15.94
CA ILE A 605 -59.35 -2.71 16.94
C ILE A 605 -57.87 -2.65 16.45
N ALA A 606 -57.27 -1.51 16.81
CA ALA A 606 -55.90 -1.24 17.28
C ALA A 606 -54.67 -1.30 16.34
N HIS A 607 -54.01 -0.15 16.26
CA HIS A 607 -52.57 0.01 16.03
C HIS A 607 -51.71 -0.77 17.07
N PRO A 608 -50.47 -1.15 16.72
CA PRO A 608 -49.35 -0.28 17.08
C PRO A 608 -48.25 -0.12 16.01
N ARG A 609 -47.50 0.97 16.21
CA ARG A 609 -46.30 1.44 15.51
C ARG A 609 -45.14 0.43 15.53
N SER A 610 -44.37 0.36 14.44
CA SER A 610 -42.94 0.05 14.45
C SER A 610 -42.27 0.75 13.25
N SER A 611 -41.51 1.81 13.53
CA SER A 611 -40.04 1.89 13.41
C SER A 611 -39.51 1.74 11.98
N ILE A 612 -39.40 2.89 11.31
CA ILE A 612 -38.59 3.10 10.11
C ILE A 612 -37.12 2.91 10.52
N LYS A 613 -36.45 1.94 9.91
CA LYS A 613 -34.99 1.83 9.93
C LYS A 613 -34.45 2.54 8.70
N ASP A 614 -33.60 3.53 8.94
CA ASP A 614 -32.83 4.24 7.93
C ASP A 614 -31.92 3.27 7.17
N ARG A 615 -31.97 3.40 5.85
CA ARG A 615 -31.06 2.75 4.89
C ARG A 615 -29.96 3.78 4.59
N GLU A 616 -28.75 3.54 5.07
CA GLU A 616 -27.56 4.25 4.60
C GLU A 616 -27.04 3.56 3.34
N ASP A 617 -27.19 4.22 2.20
CA ASP A 617 -26.59 3.82 0.93
C ASP A 617 -25.11 4.26 0.90
N THR A 618 -24.19 3.32 1.10
CA THR A 618 -22.75 3.56 0.93
C THR A 618 -22.38 3.51 -0.56
N VAL A 619 -22.13 4.67 -1.16
CA VAL A 619 -21.61 4.80 -2.54
C VAL A 619 -20.10 4.60 -2.53
N GLN A 620 -19.61 3.45 -3.03
CA GLN A 620 -18.19 3.19 -3.20
C GLN A 620 -17.61 3.93 -4.42
N PHE A 621 -16.70 4.87 -4.17
CA PHE A 621 -15.87 5.51 -5.21
C PHE A 621 -14.59 4.69 -5.45
N ARG A 622 -14.48 4.05 -6.62
CA ARG A 622 -13.24 3.40 -7.08
C ARG A 622 -12.21 4.46 -7.47
N ARG A 623 -11.07 4.52 -6.75
CA ARG A 623 -9.85 5.19 -7.22
C ARG A 623 -8.75 4.13 -7.44
N ARG A 624 -8.27 4.02 -8.69
CA ARG A 624 -7.04 3.30 -9.03
C ARG A 624 -5.87 4.22 -8.67
N ALA A 625 -5.14 3.90 -7.61
CA ALA A 625 -3.79 4.43 -7.39
C ALA A 625 -2.81 3.35 -7.80
N ARG A 626 -1.80 3.71 -8.61
CA ARG A 626 -0.66 2.86 -8.96
C ARG A 626 0.55 3.47 -8.26
N SER A 627 1.21 2.72 -7.38
CA SER A 627 2.47 3.15 -6.76
C SER A 627 3.64 2.29 -7.31
N PRO A 628 4.83 2.85 -7.59
CA PRO A 628 5.96 2.08 -8.10
C PRO A 628 6.91 1.61 -6.97
N SER A 629 7.27 0.33 -6.96
CA SER A 629 8.36 -0.23 -6.16
C SER A 629 9.73 -0.01 -6.84
N TRP A 630 10.70 0.47 -6.07
CA TRP A 630 12.05 0.85 -6.50
C TRP A 630 13.06 -0.32 -6.62
N LEU A 631 12.65 -1.56 -6.27
CA LEU A 631 13.58 -2.67 -6.03
C LEU A 631 14.04 -3.44 -7.28
N GLY A 632 13.39 -3.27 -8.44
CA GLY A 632 13.72 -4.01 -9.67
C GLY A 632 15.08 -3.70 -10.31
N GLY A 633 15.67 -2.53 -10.03
CA GLY A 633 16.94 -2.10 -10.61
C GLY A 633 18.16 -2.85 -10.05
N ARG A 634 18.17 -3.13 -8.74
CA ARG A 634 19.35 -3.69 -8.05
C ARG A 634 19.71 -5.12 -8.49
N GLN A 635 18.72 -5.99 -8.71
CA GLN A 635 18.99 -7.38 -9.13
C GLN A 635 19.51 -7.49 -10.58
N SER A 636 19.05 -6.61 -11.47
CA SER A 636 19.55 -6.58 -12.86
C SER A 636 21.00 -6.07 -12.91
N ALA A 637 21.35 -5.12 -12.06
CA ALA A 637 22.73 -4.63 -11.93
C ALA A 637 23.69 -5.71 -11.38
N ILE A 638 23.26 -6.53 -10.42
CA ILE A 638 24.07 -7.62 -9.85
C ILE A 638 24.35 -8.71 -10.91
N LEU A 639 23.34 -9.10 -11.70
CA LEU A 639 23.54 -10.10 -12.76
C LEU A 639 24.46 -9.56 -13.88
N ALA A 640 24.35 -8.28 -14.22
CA ALA A 640 25.26 -7.63 -15.16
C ALA A 640 26.71 -7.58 -14.63
N LEU A 641 26.91 -7.25 -13.35
CA LEU A 641 28.22 -7.27 -12.68
C LEU A 641 28.88 -8.66 -12.73
N CYS A 642 28.12 -9.73 -12.48
CA CYS A 642 28.63 -11.10 -12.54
C CYS A 642 29.03 -11.51 -13.96
N ALA A 643 28.22 -11.16 -14.98
CA ALA A 643 28.54 -11.43 -16.38
C ALA A 643 29.80 -10.66 -16.84
N ILE A 644 29.92 -9.39 -16.42
CA ILE A 644 31.09 -8.55 -16.69
C ILE A 644 32.36 -9.13 -16.04
N GLN A 645 32.28 -9.62 -14.80
CA GLN A 645 33.40 -10.29 -14.13
C GLN A 645 33.81 -11.60 -14.82
N ALA A 646 32.86 -12.39 -15.32
CA ALA A 646 33.16 -13.62 -16.06
C ALA A 646 33.90 -13.32 -17.37
N VAL A 647 33.43 -12.32 -18.13
CA VAL A 647 34.09 -11.87 -19.37
C VAL A 647 35.50 -11.35 -19.08
N ALA A 648 35.68 -10.55 -18.03
CA ALA A 648 37.01 -10.07 -17.63
C ALA A 648 37.98 -11.22 -17.27
N GLY A 649 37.46 -12.28 -16.61
CA GLY A 649 38.22 -13.48 -16.29
C GLY A 649 38.71 -14.21 -17.54
N SER A 650 37.83 -14.42 -18.52
CA SER A 650 38.18 -15.06 -19.81
C SER A 650 39.19 -14.23 -20.60
N LEU A 651 39.01 -12.91 -20.69
CA LEU A 651 39.95 -12.03 -21.40
C LEU A 651 41.35 -12.01 -20.76
N MET A 652 41.46 -12.13 -19.43
CA MET A 652 42.75 -12.26 -18.74
C MET A 652 43.45 -13.60 -19.01
N LEU A 653 42.68 -14.69 -19.14
CA LEU A 653 43.21 -16.01 -19.50
C LEU A 653 43.76 -16.02 -20.93
N VAL A 654 43.04 -15.43 -21.89
CA VAL A 654 43.49 -15.28 -23.29
C VAL A 654 44.75 -14.42 -23.38
N SER A 655 44.81 -13.30 -22.64
CA SER A 655 46.00 -12.43 -22.58
C SER A 655 47.25 -13.15 -22.06
N ARG A 656 47.08 -14.09 -21.11
CA ARG A 656 48.19 -14.90 -20.57
C ARG A 656 48.67 -16.00 -21.52
N ALA A 657 47.82 -16.49 -22.42
CA ALA A 657 48.16 -17.57 -23.35
C ALA A 657 48.94 -17.08 -24.59
N ALA A 658 48.83 -15.80 -24.94
CA ALA A 658 49.33 -15.29 -26.22
C ALA A 658 50.87 -15.07 -26.23
N HIS A 659 51.62 -15.90 -26.98
CA HIS A 659 53.08 -15.76 -27.18
C HIS A 659 53.41 -15.44 -28.65
N GLY A 660 53.91 -14.22 -28.92
CA GLY A 660 54.25 -13.75 -30.28
C GLY A 660 54.19 -12.22 -30.43
N SER A 661 54.64 -11.65 -31.55
CA SER A 661 54.59 -10.20 -31.78
C SER A 661 53.15 -9.69 -32.02
N ARG A 662 52.30 -10.48 -32.70
CA ARG A 662 50.85 -10.20 -32.89
C ARG A 662 50.02 -10.43 -31.62
N ALA A 663 50.40 -11.41 -30.82
CA ALA A 663 49.85 -11.67 -29.48
C ALA A 663 49.96 -10.47 -28.53
N ARG A 664 51.00 -9.63 -28.67
CA ARG A 664 51.14 -8.41 -27.86
C ARG A 664 50.13 -7.32 -28.24
N SER A 665 49.77 -7.20 -29.52
CA SER A 665 48.70 -6.27 -29.94
C SER A 665 47.33 -6.72 -29.44
N LEU A 666 47.05 -8.03 -29.50
CA LEU A 666 45.82 -8.61 -28.93
C LEU A 666 45.79 -8.43 -27.40
N ALA A 667 46.89 -8.71 -26.70
CA ALA A 667 47.01 -8.49 -25.26
C ALA A 667 46.87 -7.01 -24.87
N ALA A 668 47.33 -6.06 -25.69
CA ALA A 668 47.13 -4.63 -25.46
C ALA A 668 45.66 -4.21 -25.65
N LEU A 669 44.98 -4.73 -26.67
CA LEU A 669 43.54 -4.55 -26.90
C LEU A 669 42.70 -5.12 -25.73
N LEU A 670 43.02 -6.35 -25.31
CA LEU A 670 42.38 -7.04 -24.19
C LEU A 670 42.68 -6.37 -22.83
N GLY A 671 43.88 -5.82 -22.66
CA GLY A 671 44.26 -4.99 -21.52
C GLY A 671 43.47 -3.69 -21.43
N GLY A 672 43.18 -3.06 -22.57
CA GLY A 672 42.28 -1.91 -22.64
C GLY A 672 40.82 -2.27 -22.32
N ALA A 673 40.35 -3.44 -22.76
CA ALA A 673 38.98 -3.92 -22.48
C ALA A 673 38.77 -4.22 -20.99
N THR A 674 39.74 -4.88 -20.35
CA THR A 674 39.72 -5.16 -18.91
C THR A 674 39.78 -3.90 -18.04
N GLY A 675 40.51 -2.86 -18.47
CA GLY A 675 40.51 -1.55 -17.80
C GLY A 675 39.16 -0.85 -17.83
N VAL A 676 38.45 -0.89 -18.96
CA VAL A 676 37.09 -0.33 -19.08
C VAL A 676 36.09 -1.11 -18.23
N ILE A 677 36.16 -2.44 -18.26
CA ILE A 677 35.35 -3.31 -17.43
C ILE A 677 35.58 -3.00 -15.94
N GLY A 678 36.83 -2.86 -15.50
CA GLY A 678 37.17 -2.47 -14.13
C GLY A 678 36.59 -1.10 -13.72
N GLY A 679 36.64 -0.11 -14.62
CA GLY A 679 36.02 1.20 -14.40
C GLY A 679 34.50 1.15 -14.27
N ALA A 680 33.85 0.30 -15.08
CA ALA A 680 32.40 0.11 -15.04
C ALA A 680 31.92 -0.65 -13.80
N LEU A 681 32.66 -1.67 -13.36
CA LEU A 681 32.42 -2.36 -12.08
C LEU A 681 32.56 -1.38 -10.91
N GLY A 682 33.54 -0.47 -10.97
CA GLY A 682 33.73 0.60 -9.98
C GLY A 682 32.54 1.59 -9.94
N ALA A 683 32.05 2.04 -11.09
CA ALA A 683 30.90 2.95 -11.18
C ALA A 683 29.58 2.28 -10.74
N ALA A 684 29.38 1.01 -11.09
CA ALA A 684 28.23 0.22 -10.64
C ALA A 684 28.24 -0.03 -9.12
N GLY A 685 29.43 -0.18 -8.51
CA GLY A 685 29.57 -0.25 -7.06
C GLY A 685 29.28 1.05 -6.31
N VAL A 686 29.36 2.21 -6.99
CA VAL A 686 28.99 3.53 -6.44
C VAL A 686 27.49 3.83 -6.60
N LEU A 687 26.82 3.17 -7.55
CA LEU A 687 25.38 3.33 -7.85
C LEU A 687 24.46 2.35 -7.07
N LEU A 688 25.01 1.23 -6.60
CA LEU A 688 24.33 0.28 -5.70
C LEU A 688 24.31 0.80 -4.27
#